data_AF-A0A5C8ZVQ4-F1
#
_entry.id   AF-A0A5C8ZVQ4-F1
#
_cell.length_a   1.000
_cell.length_b   1.000
_cell.length_c   1.000
_cell.angle_alpha   90.00
_cell.angle_beta   90.00
_cell.angle_gamma   90.00
#
_symmetry.space_group_name_H-M   'P 1'
#
loop_
_entity.id
_entity.type
_entity.pdbx_description
1 polymer ?
#
loop_
_entity_poly.entity_id
_entity_poly.type
_entity_poly.pdbx_seq_one_letter_code
_entity_poly.pdbx_strand_id
1 'polypeptide(L)'
;MKLTRSLWIATTGLLLLGAITLGVYLWLDPGDRDSARLNEAIATKNAELRGKKKRAAGQPKPYQGDLDSLASLNVRNATFEVVYKGLKYPWAMEFTPDGRLLITEFSQGLLWLDPVSGETTRIKGLPQFANGKGQLGLMDVALHPDFANNGIVYLSHAVASPEQPALHATAVTRAVLRQDTLHDVQQIFVSLPYEKSNSNLGGALAFDSQGLLYIGTGDRSNDLGAQDGQSLNGKIIRLTAEGEVPADNPFIGNDSIDDRIYALGVRNPQGLDVDPLTGKVYEAEHGPMGGDEVNVVEAGANYGWPLITYGANYNTQLKGIGTERAGLSQPLYYYLPSIAISPLAVYRGELFPEWQGHLLVGALKGAQISMLDLQDGKVISAQTLLSEIKDRVRDIKVASDGSIYVLLQRSGRVMRLGRSFDEEAVEQPEERAGATVYRFSCATCHNGQVEGIPSLKDREAWSKRAEKGFDQLLYNVREGFGAMPEKGFCDNCSDEELAAAIRFMLDKSIGKEQRQAIEKKPPNFVVIIADDMSADDLGTYGNTFVETPNIDSLANAGLRYDNMFLATASCSASRASLLTGKYPQSNGLTKLHGYLPEDQSTLGLLLRNEGYYTASIGKWHIGSRVVGQFDKVVNESDSPGSQQWLSSLRERPRDKPFFFWLASRDPHRPWQLLPTDPVEPLDTASIVVPPGFVDGPGTRKQLANYYGEVRRFDHDVGRVVSELRAQGVLDQTMIVVMADNGRPFFRAKTGLYDAGIRTPFVVHWPGGITEAGHRDQLLSGIDLAPTLLDLAGVNSLPDDIEGRSFRASLNNPTSTLRRYVFAERNEHARPFHERAVRSLDYLYKENQFPLHGDCAPGAIQTGSAEFREYRAAYEQGKLAPEMDDCFAAERATVELRAVDANGVAGGPNLAEDPAYRDVRESMAGELAQWRKAVGDRDYQPPTLATDLQ
;
A
#
# COMPACT_ATOMS: atom_id res chain seq x y z
N MET A 1 0.32 -54.03 10.89
CA MET A 1 -0.51 -52.96 10.27
C MET A 1 0.20 -51.60 10.32
N LYS A 2 1.37 -51.51 9.69
CA LYS A 2 2.09 -50.27 9.35
C LYS A 2 2.62 -50.49 7.93
N LEU A 3 2.00 -49.91 6.90
CA LEU A 3 2.51 -49.75 5.52
C LEU A 3 1.36 -49.38 4.56
N THR A 4 0.86 -48.13 4.55
CA THR A 4 -0.04 -47.63 3.46
C THR A 4 -0.22 -46.10 3.45
N ARG A 5 0.82 -45.30 3.72
CA ARG A 5 0.75 -43.84 3.48
C ARG A 5 1.86 -43.25 2.60
N SER A 6 2.88 -44.02 2.26
CA SER A 6 3.99 -43.56 1.40
C SER A 6 3.78 -43.80 -0.10
N LEU A 7 2.63 -44.34 -0.53
CA LEU A 7 2.38 -44.74 -1.92
C LEU A 7 1.52 -43.76 -2.75
N TRP A 8 1.03 -42.66 -2.15
CA TRP A 8 0.10 -41.73 -2.83
C TRP A 8 0.75 -40.46 -3.39
N ILE A 9 1.98 -40.15 -2.99
CA ILE A 9 2.72 -38.96 -3.49
C ILE A 9 3.65 -39.33 -4.68
N ALA A 10 4.01 -40.62 -4.83
CA ALA A 10 4.81 -41.08 -5.97
C ALA A 10 3.98 -41.32 -7.25
N THR A 11 2.65 -41.48 -7.14
CA THR A 11 1.77 -41.81 -8.27
C THR A 11 1.27 -40.59 -9.04
N THR A 12 1.20 -39.42 -8.43
CA THR A 12 0.75 -38.18 -9.10
C THR A 12 1.81 -37.55 -10.01
N GLY A 13 3.10 -37.70 -9.69
CA GLY A 13 4.21 -37.25 -10.55
C GLY A 13 4.40 -38.11 -11.81
N LEU A 14 4.14 -39.43 -11.72
CA LEU A 14 4.20 -40.33 -12.88
C LEU A 14 3.02 -40.16 -13.85
N LEU A 15 1.86 -39.72 -13.37
CA LEU A 15 0.69 -39.47 -14.22
C LEU A 15 0.85 -38.25 -15.12
N LEU A 16 1.55 -37.20 -14.69
CA LEU A 16 1.84 -36.03 -15.52
C LEU A 16 2.89 -36.30 -16.61
N LEU A 17 3.94 -37.06 -16.29
CA LEU A 17 4.88 -37.54 -17.31
C LEU A 17 4.22 -38.50 -18.31
N GLY A 18 3.33 -39.37 -17.81
CA GLY A 18 2.53 -40.30 -18.61
C GLY A 18 1.56 -39.59 -19.56
N ALA A 19 0.89 -38.52 -19.11
CA ALA A 19 -0.04 -37.75 -19.95
C ALA A 19 0.67 -36.98 -21.07
N ILE A 20 1.85 -36.41 -20.80
CA ILE A 20 2.67 -35.73 -21.81
C ILE A 20 3.22 -36.73 -22.84
N THR A 21 3.71 -37.90 -22.38
CA THR A 21 4.16 -38.95 -23.29
C THR A 21 3.02 -39.50 -24.14
N LEU A 22 1.83 -39.72 -23.56
CA LEU A 22 0.67 -40.23 -24.30
C LEU A 22 0.12 -39.21 -25.32
N GLY A 23 0.13 -37.91 -24.97
CA GLY A 23 -0.30 -36.83 -25.85
C GLY A 23 0.60 -36.68 -27.09
N VAL A 24 1.93 -36.84 -26.92
CA VAL A 24 2.88 -36.85 -28.05
C VAL A 24 2.79 -38.16 -28.84
N TYR A 25 2.54 -39.30 -28.18
CA TYR A 25 2.40 -40.61 -28.82
C TYR A 25 1.17 -40.73 -29.72
N LEU A 26 0.09 -39.99 -29.39
CA LEU A 26 -1.16 -39.95 -30.16
C LEU A 26 -1.12 -38.98 -31.35
N TRP A 27 -0.10 -38.11 -31.43
CA TRP A 27 0.02 -37.08 -32.47
C TRP A 27 1.00 -37.47 -33.61
N LEU A 28 1.71 -38.60 -33.47
CA LEU A 28 2.67 -39.10 -34.46
C LEU A 28 2.07 -40.25 -35.28
N ASP A 29 2.21 -40.15 -36.61
CA ASP A 29 1.74 -41.16 -37.58
C ASP A 29 2.43 -42.53 -37.31
N PRO A 30 1.73 -43.68 -37.36
CA PRO A 30 2.28 -44.97 -36.89
C PRO A 30 3.54 -45.46 -37.63
N GLY A 31 3.84 -44.89 -38.80
CA GLY A 31 5.00 -45.22 -39.63
C GLY A 31 6.32 -44.53 -39.23
N ASP A 32 6.30 -43.54 -38.34
CA ASP A 32 7.48 -42.71 -37.99
C ASP A 32 7.96 -42.96 -36.55
N ARG A 33 7.65 -44.14 -35.99
CA ARG A 33 7.99 -44.56 -34.62
C ARG A 33 9.45 -44.98 -34.46
N ASP A 34 10.36 -44.16 -34.95
CA ASP A 34 11.77 -44.29 -34.64
C ASP A 34 12.05 -43.61 -33.29
N SER A 35 12.46 -44.42 -32.32
CA SER A 35 12.80 -43.98 -30.96
C SER A 35 13.83 -42.86 -30.90
N ALA A 36 14.66 -42.73 -31.95
CA ALA A 36 15.62 -41.63 -32.08
C ALA A 36 14.93 -40.27 -32.30
N ARG A 37 13.93 -40.19 -33.20
CA ARG A 37 13.20 -38.94 -33.51
C ARG A 37 12.32 -38.47 -32.36
N LEU A 38 11.72 -39.40 -31.60
CA LEU A 38 10.93 -39.06 -30.42
C LEU A 38 11.81 -38.46 -29.30
N ASN A 39 13.00 -39.03 -29.09
CA ASN A 39 13.96 -38.49 -28.13
C ASN A 39 14.52 -37.14 -28.59
N GLU A 40 14.71 -36.93 -29.89
CA GLU A 40 15.16 -35.66 -30.46
C GLU A 40 14.08 -34.56 -30.38
N ALA A 41 12.80 -34.89 -30.60
CA ALA A 41 11.68 -33.96 -30.42
C ALA A 41 11.48 -33.56 -28.95
N ILE A 42 11.61 -34.53 -28.02
CA ILE A 42 11.57 -34.26 -26.57
C ILE A 42 12.78 -33.42 -26.14
N ALA A 43 13.97 -33.70 -26.67
CA ALA A 43 15.17 -32.89 -26.40
C ALA A 43 15.06 -31.46 -26.96
N THR A 44 14.46 -31.30 -28.15
CA THR A 44 14.26 -29.99 -28.80
C THR A 44 13.22 -29.16 -28.05
N LYS A 45 12.11 -29.76 -27.59
CA LYS A 45 11.10 -29.06 -26.78
C LYS A 45 11.64 -28.69 -25.39
N ASN A 46 12.46 -29.54 -24.79
CA ASN A 46 13.19 -29.24 -23.54
C ASN A 46 14.31 -28.21 -23.74
N ALA A 47 14.87 -28.08 -24.95
CA ALA A 47 15.84 -27.05 -25.31
C ALA A 47 15.18 -25.69 -25.62
N GLU A 48 14.01 -25.67 -26.25
CA GLU A 48 13.15 -24.48 -26.41
C GLU A 48 12.74 -23.92 -25.04
N LEU A 49 12.38 -24.80 -24.09
CA LEU A 49 12.03 -24.42 -22.72
C LEU A 49 13.26 -23.99 -21.87
N ARG A 50 14.48 -24.14 -22.38
CA ARG A 50 15.74 -23.82 -21.68
C ARG A 50 16.63 -22.76 -22.37
N GLY A 51 16.14 -22.08 -23.40
CA GLY A 51 16.87 -20.96 -24.02
C GLY A 51 16.50 -19.63 -23.35
N LYS A 52 17.39 -18.99 -22.57
CA LYS A 52 18.41 -18.07 -23.11
C LYS A 52 19.74 -18.07 -22.34
N LYS A 53 20.80 -18.12 -23.17
CA LYS A 53 22.23 -17.70 -23.02
C LYS A 53 23.28 -18.71 -22.51
N LYS A 54 24.18 -19.08 -23.44
CA LYS A 54 25.62 -19.23 -23.13
C LYS A 54 26.38 -17.93 -23.45
N ARG A 55 27.19 -17.49 -22.47
CA ARG A 55 28.19 -16.41 -22.53
C ARG A 55 29.55 -17.02 -22.87
N ALA A 56 30.48 -16.21 -23.39
CA ALA A 56 31.85 -16.61 -23.71
C ALA A 56 32.63 -17.09 -22.46
N ALA A 57 33.64 -17.93 -22.68
CA ALA A 57 34.48 -18.50 -21.63
C ALA A 57 35.41 -17.44 -20.99
N GLY A 58 35.44 -17.37 -19.66
CA GLY A 58 36.50 -16.67 -18.90
C GLY A 58 36.06 -15.50 -18.00
N GLN A 59 34.82 -15.02 -18.07
CA GLN A 59 34.30 -14.01 -17.13
C GLN A 59 33.30 -14.63 -16.16
N PRO A 60 33.40 -14.43 -14.83
CA PRO A 60 32.27 -14.70 -13.95
C PRO A 60 31.09 -13.83 -14.38
N LYS A 61 29.91 -14.45 -14.54
CA LYS A 61 28.66 -13.68 -14.67
C LYS A 61 28.41 -12.94 -13.35
N PRO A 62 28.03 -11.65 -13.37
CA PRO A 62 27.54 -10.99 -12.16
C PRO A 62 26.34 -11.78 -11.63
N TYR A 63 26.27 -11.89 -10.31
CA TYR A 63 25.09 -12.43 -9.64
C TYR A 63 24.00 -11.35 -9.64
N GLN A 64 23.06 -11.43 -10.58
CA GLN A 64 21.81 -10.66 -10.58
C GLN A 64 20.68 -11.59 -10.11
N GLY A 65 20.78 -12.09 -8.88
CA GLY A 65 20.04 -13.26 -8.46
C GLY A 65 18.59 -12.99 -8.05
N ASP A 66 17.68 -13.70 -8.71
CA ASP A 66 16.55 -14.39 -8.08
C ASP A 66 17.02 -15.27 -6.90
N LEU A 67 17.41 -14.66 -5.79
CA LEU A 67 17.26 -15.29 -4.48
C LEU A 67 15.91 -14.83 -3.94
N ASP A 68 15.01 -15.78 -3.66
CA ASP A 68 13.86 -15.52 -2.80
C ASP A 68 14.25 -14.78 -1.49
N SER A 69 15.52 -14.85 -1.06
CA SER A 69 16.06 -14.17 0.12
C SER A 69 16.66 -12.78 -0.05
N LEU A 70 16.89 -12.24 -1.26
CA LEU A 70 17.14 -10.80 -1.34
C LEU A 70 15.83 -10.04 -1.10
N ALA A 71 14.72 -10.58 -1.61
CA ALA A 71 13.37 -10.14 -1.26
C ALA A 71 13.04 -10.28 0.24
N SER A 72 13.72 -11.19 0.97
CA SER A 72 13.56 -11.41 2.42
C SER A 72 14.36 -10.46 3.30
N LEU A 73 15.32 -9.72 2.75
CA LEU A 73 16.10 -8.76 3.53
C LEU A 73 15.27 -7.55 3.94
N ASN A 74 14.13 -7.32 3.28
CA ASN A 74 13.37 -6.07 3.38
C ASN A 74 14.22 -4.83 3.05
N VAL A 75 15.33 -5.00 2.32
CA VAL A 75 16.27 -3.94 1.92
C VAL A 75 16.19 -3.79 0.41
N ARG A 76 15.71 -2.64 -0.07
CA ARG A 76 15.73 -2.33 -1.51
C ARG A 76 17.17 -2.23 -2.03
N ASN A 77 17.39 -2.78 -3.23
CA ASN A 77 18.67 -2.77 -3.95
C ASN A 77 19.83 -3.48 -3.21
N ALA A 78 19.54 -4.44 -2.33
CA ALA A 78 20.58 -5.24 -1.68
C ALA A 78 21.36 -6.08 -2.70
N THR A 79 22.68 -6.13 -2.55
CA THR A 79 23.59 -6.93 -3.36
C THR A 79 24.31 -7.96 -2.50
N PHE A 80 24.49 -9.18 -2.99
CA PHE A 80 25.24 -10.21 -2.27
C PHE A 80 26.28 -10.87 -3.18
N GLU A 81 27.55 -10.57 -2.93
CA GLU A 81 28.65 -10.86 -3.85
C GLU A 81 29.78 -11.65 -3.20
N VAL A 82 30.41 -12.54 -3.99
CA VAL A 82 31.57 -13.30 -3.51
C VAL A 82 32.80 -12.40 -3.59
N VAL A 83 33.35 -12.04 -2.44
CA VAL A 83 34.59 -11.26 -2.31
C VAL A 83 35.81 -12.15 -2.58
N TYR A 84 35.84 -13.33 -1.95
CA TYR A 84 36.97 -14.23 -2.05
C TYR A 84 36.55 -15.70 -2.02
N LYS A 85 37.36 -16.57 -2.64
CA LYS A 85 37.21 -18.03 -2.62
C LYS A 85 38.58 -18.68 -2.41
N GLY A 86 38.61 -19.79 -1.69
CA GLY A 86 39.78 -20.66 -1.60
C GLY A 86 40.29 -20.91 -0.19
N LEU A 87 39.67 -20.30 0.82
CA LEU A 87 40.00 -20.51 2.23
C LEU A 87 39.80 -21.99 2.62
N LYS A 88 40.59 -22.44 3.59
CA LYS A 88 40.70 -23.82 4.04
C LYS A 88 40.22 -23.89 5.48
N TYR A 89 38.93 -24.17 5.62
CA TYR A 89 38.25 -24.28 6.91
C TYR A 89 38.45 -23.01 7.77
N PRO A 90 38.03 -21.83 7.27
CA PRO A 90 38.18 -20.58 8.00
C PRO A 90 37.35 -20.58 9.29
N TRP A 91 37.80 -19.82 10.28
CA TRP A 91 37.19 -19.73 11.61
C TRP A 91 36.69 -18.33 11.95
N ALA A 92 37.52 -17.30 11.88
CA ALA A 92 37.15 -15.92 12.19
C ALA A 92 37.81 -14.95 11.21
N MET A 93 37.30 -13.73 11.16
CA MET A 93 37.87 -12.62 10.41
C MET A 93 37.73 -11.32 11.19
N GLU A 94 38.71 -10.42 11.07
CA GLU A 94 38.61 -9.08 11.65
C GLU A 94 39.07 -8.01 10.66
N PHE A 95 38.35 -6.90 10.62
CA PHE A 95 38.71 -5.75 9.79
C PHE A 95 39.81 -4.96 10.45
N THR A 96 40.85 -4.68 9.69
CA THR A 96 41.88 -3.74 10.11
C THR A 96 41.56 -2.33 9.63
N PRO A 97 42.14 -1.28 10.25
CA PRO A 97 41.80 0.12 9.94
C PRO A 97 42.04 0.53 8.48
N ASP A 98 42.87 -0.20 7.73
CA ASP A 98 43.13 0.05 6.32
C ASP A 98 42.14 -0.67 5.36
N GLY A 99 41.14 -1.37 5.91
CA GLY A 99 40.09 -2.05 5.15
C GLY A 99 40.41 -3.50 4.77
N ARG A 100 41.61 -4.02 5.07
CA ARG A 100 41.94 -5.44 4.86
C ARG A 100 41.38 -6.31 5.98
N LEU A 101 41.13 -7.58 5.65
CA LEU A 101 40.65 -8.61 6.57
C LEU A 101 41.80 -9.49 7.03
N LEU A 102 41.89 -9.71 8.34
CA LEU A 102 42.75 -10.71 8.95
C LEU A 102 41.91 -11.96 9.24
N ILE A 103 42.23 -13.10 8.64
CA ILE A 103 41.39 -14.31 8.68
C ILE A 103 42.15 -15.48 9.29
N THR A 104 41.53 -16.18 10.23
CA THR A 104 42.06 -17.43 10.79
C THR A 104 41.57 -18.63 9.97
N GLU A 105 42.50 -19.49 9.56
CA GLU A 105 42.25 -20.82 9.04
C GLU A 105 42.60 -21.84 10.12
N PHE A 106 41.59 -22.55 10.61
CA PHE A 106 41.64 -23.33 11.84
C PHE A 106 42.87 -24.25 12.00
N SER A 107 43.30 -24.88 10.92
CA SER A 107 44.47 -25.78 10.90
C SER A 107 45.66 -25.25 10.10
N GLN A 108 45.56 -24.08 9.46
CA GLN A 108 46.61 -23.54 8.57
C GLN A 108 47.26 -22.26 9.07
N GLY A 109 46.61 -21.51 9.96
CA GLY A 109 47.16 -20.28 10.53
C GLY A 109 46.39 -19.03 10.13
N LEU A 110 47.10 -17.92 9.99
CA LEU A 110 46.51 -16.59 9.83
C LEU A 110 46.88 -16.01 8.45
N LEU A 111 45.97 -15.26 7.84
CA LEU A 111 46.19 -14.63 6.53
C LEU A 111 45.55 -13.25 6.44
N TRP A 112 46.19 -12.39 5.65
CA TRP A 112 45.59 -11.18 5.11
C TRP A 112 44.76 -11.49 3.87
N LEU A 113 43.63 -10.81 3.74
CA LEU A 113 42.84 -10.69 2.53
C LEU A 113 42.54 -9.21 2.29
N ASP A 114 42.93 -8.69 1.13
CA ASP A 114 42.40 -7.44 0.62
C ASP A 114 41.05 -7.71 -0.06
N PRO A 115 39.92 -7.22 0.49
CA PRO A 115 38.61 -7.50 -0.07
C PRO A 115 38.36 -6.81 -1.42
N VAL A 116 39.16 -5.83 -1.82
CA VAL A 116 39.02 -5.13 -3.10
C VAL A 116 39.75 -5.88 -4.21
N SER A 117 41.02 -6.21 -4.00
CA SER A 117 41.84 -6.89 -5.01
C SER A 117 41.69 -8.42 -4.99
N GLY A 118 41.28 -8.99 -3.85
CA GLY A 118 41.27 -10.44 -3.60
C GLY A 118 42.66 -11.02 -3.33
N GLU A 119 43.70 -10.19 -3.18
CA GLU A 119 45.06 -10.63 -2.85
C GLU A 119 45.12 -11.18 -1.43
N THR A 120 45.89 -12.26 -1.24
CA THR A 120 46.11 -12.86 0.08
C THR A 120 47.58 -13.00 0.43
N THR A 121 47.92 -12.80 1.71
CA THR A 121 49.27 -12.96 2.25
C THR A 121 49.23 -13.75 3.55
N ARG A 122 49.96 -14.87 3.65
CA ARG A 122 50.03 -15.66 4.89
C ARG A 122 50.91 -14.97 5.94
N ILE A 123 50.44 -14.98 7.18
CA ILE A 123 51.18 -14.46 8.33
C ILE A 123 52.10 -15.54 8.91
N LYS A 124 53.33 -15.13 9.21
CA LYS A 124 54.38 -15.96 9.82
C LYS A 124 54.50 -15.67 11.31
N GLY A 125 55.21 -16.53 12.04
CA GLY A 125 55.49 -16.33 13.47
C GLY A 125 54.32 -16.66 14.40
N LEU A 126 53.39 -17.52 13.98
CA LEU A 126 52.24 -17.92 14.79
C LEU A 126 52.66 -18.61 16.09
N PRO A 127 51.86 -18.49 17.17
CA PRO A 127 52.08 -19.28 18.37
C PRO A 127 51.97 -20.77 18.07
N GLN A 128 52.59 -21.58 18.93
CA GLN A 128 52.34 -23.02 18.90
C GLN A 128 50.92 -23.29 19.42
N PHE A 129 50.10 -23.96 18.61
CA PHE A 129 48.76 -24.37 19.00
C PHE A 129 48.55 -25.86 18.73
N ALA A 130 47.68 -26.49 19.52
CA ALA A 130 47.26 -27.86 19.29
C ALA A 130 46.37 -27.91 18.05
N ASN A 131 46.66 -28.86 17.15
CA ASN A 131 45.92 -29.06 15.91
C ASN A 131 45.49 -30.53 15.79
N GLY A 132 44.22 -30.80 15.51
CA GLY A 132 43.72 -32.17 15.48
C GLY A 132 42.22 -32.32 15.24
N LYS A 133 41.64 -33.42 15.74
CA LYS A 133 40.20 -33.69 15.64
C LYS A 133 39.41 -32.76 16.55
N GLY A 134 38.18 -32.42 16.15
CA GLY A 134 37.27 -31.59 16.94
C GLY A 134 37.55 -30.10 16.75
N GLN A 135 37.57 -29.35 17.84
CA GLN A 135 37.78 -27.90 17.90
C GLN A 135 39.22 -27.53 18.35
N LEU A 136 40.20 -28.43 18.17
CA LEU A 136 41.62 -28.15 18.41
C LEU A 136 42.29 -27.45 17.21
N GLY A 137 42.45 -26.12 17.28
CA GLY A 137 43.10 -25.31 16.26
C GLY A 137 43.21 -23.83 16.64
N LEU A 138 43.53 -22.99 15.64
CA LEU A 138 43.46 -21.53 15.73
C LEU A 138 41.99 -21.09 15.55
N MET A 139 41.49 -20.26 16.46
CA MET A 139 40.07 -19.92 16.52
C MET A 139 39.86 -18.45 16.16
N ASP A 140 39.61 -17.60 17.14
CA ASP A 140 39.20 -16.22 16.93
C ASP A 140 40.40 -15.26 16.84
N VAL A 141 40.18 -14.10 16.25
CA VAL A 141 41.15 -13.00 16.15
C VAL A 141 40.48 -11.68 16.52
N ALA A 142 41.10 -10.95 17.44
CA ALA A 142 40.68 -9.60 17.80
C ALA A 142 41.87 -8.64 17.68
N LEU A 143 41.59 -7.39 17.34
CA LEU A 143 42.59 -6.32 17.28
C LEU A 143 42.55 -5.51 18.57
N HIS A 144 43.72 -5.03 18.98
CA HIS A 144 43.78 -4.00 20.00
C HIS A 144 42.99 -2.75 19.54
N PRO A 145 42.27 -2.02 20.42
CA PRO A 145 41.53 -0.81 20.02
C PRO A 145 42.41 0.24 19.30
N ASP A 146 43.66 0.36 19.73
CA ASP A 146 44.71 1.21 19.13
C ASP A 146 45.59 0.50 18.06
N PHE A 147 45.06 -0.53 17.38
CA PHE A 147 45.83 -1.35 16.43
C PHE A 147 46.50 -0.52 15.31
N ALA A 148 45.87 0.57 14.87
CA ALA A 148 46.42 1.47 13.84
C ALA A 148 47.82 1.99 14.21
N ASN A 149 48.08 2.19 15.51
CA ASN A 149 49.34 2.73 16.01
C ASN A 149 50.29 1.65 16.54
N ASN A 150 49.76 0.57 17.13
CA ASN A 150 50.59 -0.42 17.83
C ASN A 150 50.70 -1.80 17.14
N GLY A 151 49.81 -2.12 16.20
CA GLY A 151 49.79 -3.38 15.47
C GLY A 151 49.50 -4.63 16.33
N ILE A 152 48.94 -4.49 17.53
CA ILE A 152 48.74 -5.60 18.47
C ILE A 152 47.49 -6.42 18.10
N VAL A 153 47.66 -7.73 17.96
CA VAL A 153 46.59 -8.71 17.70
C VAL A 153 46.49 -9.72 18.83
N TYR A 154 45.28 -10.27 19.01
CA TYR A 154 44.96 -11.32 19.97
C TYR A 154 44.40 -12.51 19.21
N LEU A 155 44.93 -13.70 19.50
CA LEU A 155 44.56 -14.95 18.86
C LEU A 155 44.09 -15.92 19.92
N SER A 156 42.86 -16.43 19.80
CA SER A 156 42.42 -17.56 20.61
C SER A 156 42.75 -18.87 19.91
N HIS A 157 43.24 -19.85 20.67
CA HIS A 157 43.63 -21.14 20.11
C HIS A 157 43.60 -22.24 21.15
N ALA A 158 43.58 -23.49 20.69
CA ALA A 158 43.78 -24.64 21.56
C ALA A 158 45.26 -24.76 21.96
N VAL A 159 45.53 -25.08 23.23
CA VAL A 159 46.87 -25.40 23.73
C VAL A 159 46.83 -26.72 24.50
N ALA A 160 47.86 -27.55 24.34
CA ALA A 160 48.01 -28.79 25.08
C ALA A 160 48.63 -28.52 26.46
N SER A 161 48.29 -29.33 27.47
CA SER A 161 48.96 -29.28 28.76
C SER A 161 50.45 -29.61 28.59
N PRO A 162 51.37 -28.80 29.15
CA PRO A 162 52.80 -29.10 29.13
C PRO A 162 53.14 -30.44 29.81
N GLU A 163 52.37 -30.80 30.83
CA GLU A 163 52.60 -32.01 31.63
C GLU A 163 51.83 -33.23 31.10
N GLN A 164 50.63 -33.00 30.54
CA GLN A 164 49.74 -34.06 30.04
C GLN A 164 49.24 -33.74 28.62
N PRO A 165 50.03 -33.97 27.56
CA PRO A 165 49.73 -33.52 26.19
C PRO A 165 48.41 -34.01 25.57
N ALA A 166 47.72 -34.96 26.22
CA ALA A 166 46.38 -35.40 25.82
C ALA A 166 45.25 -34.48 26.32
N LEU A 167 45.54 -33.58 27.27
CA LEU A 167 44.61 -32.59 27.80
C LEU A 167 44.82 -31.23 27.13
N HIS A 168 43.74 -30.50 26.90
CA HIS A 168 43.76 -29.25 26.15
C HIS A 168 42.91 -28.16 26.81
N ALA A 169 43.34 -26.91 26.67
CA ALA A 169 42.63 -25.72 27.13
C ALA A 169 42.51 -24.70 25.99
N THR A 170 41.62 -23.72 26.17
CA THR A 170 41.56 -22.52 25.33
C THR A 170 42.58 -21.53 25.87
N ALA A 171 43.40 -20.97 25.00
CA ALA A 171 44.38 -19.95 25.34
C ALA A 171 44.20 -18.71 24.47
N VAL A 172 44.67 -17.57 24.98
CA VAL A 172 44.77 -16.32 24.21
C VAL A 172 46.23 -15.88 24.18
N THR A 173 46.70 -15.62 22.98
CA THR A 173 48.04 -15.10 22.71
C THR A 173 47.96 -13.71 22.12
N ARG A 174 48.72 -12.79 22.70
CA ARG A 174 48.96 -11.43 22.20
C ARG A 174 50.23 -11.41 21.35
N ALA A 175 50.23 -10.69 20.24
CA ALA A 175 51.41 -10.50 19.39
C ALA A 175 51.36 -9.15 18.67
N VAL A 176 52.51 -8.66 18.20
CA VAL A 176 52.62 -7.44 17.38
C VAL A 176 52.76 -7.85 15.91
N LEU A 177 51.78 -7.52 15.08
CA LEU A 177 51.79 -7.77 13.64
C LEU A 177 52.51 -6.63 12.91
N ARG A 178 53.65 -6.94 12.29
CA ARG A 178 54.37 -6.01 11.40
C ARG A 178 54.51 -6.68 10.03
N GLN A 179 53.95 -6.03 9.01
CA GLN A 179 53.89 -6.56 7.65
C GLN A 179 53.20 -7.95 7.61
N ASP A 180 53.96 -9.02 7.35
CA ASP A 180 53.48 -10.40 7.24
C ASP A 180 53.97 -11.29 8.39
N THR A 181 54.47 -10.72 9.49
CA THR A 181 55.09 -11.48 10.58
C THR A 181 54.61 -11.00 11.96
N LEU A 182 54.31 -11.97 12.84
CA LEU A 182 54.03 -11.73 14.26
C LEU A 182 55.33 -11.69 15.06
N HIS A 183 55.46 -10.67 15.91
CA HIS A 183 56.53 -10.46 16.86
C HIS A 183 55.98 -10.42 18.29
N ASP A 184 56.85 -10.51 19.29
CA ASP A 184 56.50 -10.39 20.72
C ASP A 184 55.30 -11.26 21.12
N VAL A 185 55.35 -12.52 20.67
CA VAL A 185 54.27 -13.52 20.83
C VAL A 185 54.24 -13.99 22.29
N GLN A 186 53.20 -13.60 23.02
CA GLN A 186 53.03 -13.88 24.44
C GLN A 186 51.66 -14.48 24.72
N GLN A 187 51.63 -15.66 25.32
CA GLN A 187 50.40 -16.24 25.86
C GLN A 187 50.01 -15.49 27.14
N ILE A 188 48.85 -14.84 27.14
CA ILE A 188 48.37 -14.01 28.26
C ILE A 188 47.26 -14.68 29.07
N PHE A 189 46.61 -15.71 28.52
CA PHE A 189 45.52 -16.40 29.19
C PHE A 189 45.45 -17.88 28.80
N VAL A 190 45.04 -18.73 29.75
CA VAL A 190 44.70 -20.15 29.56
C VAL A 190 43.50 -20.51 30.45
N SER A 191 42.48 -21.13 29.86
CA SER A 191 41.28 -21.58 30.57
C SER A 191 41.57 -22.89 31.33
N LEU A 192 41.95 -22.77 32.60
CA LEU A 192 42.19 -23.92 33.47
C LEU A 192 40.89 -24.42 34.12
N PRO A 193 40.78 -25.73 34.41
CA PRO A 193 41.77 -26.78 34.16
C PRO A 193 41.82 -27.23 32.69
N TYR A 194 42.92 -27.90 32.31
CA TYR A 194 43.03 -28.59 31.02
C TYR A 194 42.10 -29.81 30.99
N GLU A 195 41.42 -30.03 29.87
CA GLU A 195 40.38 -31.05 29.73
C GLU A 195 40.65 -32.01 28.57
N LYS A 196 40.20 -33.27 28.70
CA LYS A 196 40.40 -34.29 27.67
C LYS A 196 39.52 -34.05 26.43
N SER A 197 38.38 -33.38 26.60
CA SER A 197 37.45 -33.12 25.51
C SER A 197 38.09 -32.28 24.42
N ASN A 198 37.79 -32.58 23.16
CA ASN A 198 38.17 -31.76 22.01
C ASN A 198 36.98 -30.96 21.46
N SER A 199 35.93 -30.78 22.26
CA SER A 199 34.71 -30.02 21.93
C SER A 199 34.43 -28.95 22.97
N ASN A 200 33.57 -27.99 22.64
CA ASN A 200 33.16 -26.88 23.49
C ASN A 200 34.35 -26.07 24.02
N LEU A 201 35.25 -25.62 23.12
CA LEU A 201 36.38 -24.75 23.52
C LEU A 201 35.96 -23.31 23.79
N GLY A 202 34.84 -22.86 23.22
CA GLY A 202 34.54 -21.45 23.08
C GLY A 202 35.59 -20.74 22.21
N GLY A 203 36.15 -19.66 22.72
CA GLY A 203 37.28 -18.94 22.14
C GLY A 203 36.92 -17.59 21.52
N ALA A 204 35.66 -17.13 21.63
CA ALA A 204 35.28 -15.82 21.13
C ALA A 204 36.01 -14.69 21.89
N LEU A 205 36.40 -13.64 21.17
CA LEU A 205 37.12 -12.48 21.68
C LEU A 205 36.40 -11.18 21.30
N ALA A 206 36.32 -10.22 22.22
CA ALA A 206 35.86 -8.88 21.90
C ALA A 206 36.52 -7.83 22.81
N PHE A 207 36.74 -6.62 22.29
CA PHE A 207 37.17 -5.47 23.08
C PHE A 207 36.00 -4.51 23.27
N ASP A 208 35.87 -3.96 24.48
CA ASP A 208 34.99 -2.81 24.70
C ASP A 208 35.69 -1.47 24.39
N SER A 209 34.91 -0.39 24.47
CA SER A 209 35.40 0.98 24.23
C SER A 209 36.39 1.48 25.29
N GLN A 210 36.53 0.79 26.41
CA GLN A 210 37.53 1.08 27.46
C GLN A 210 38.83 0.29 27.25
N GLY A 211 38.87 -0.60 26.27
CA GLY A 211 40.03 -1.44 25.97
C GLY A 211 40.16 -2.67 26.88
N LEU A 212 39.06 -3.11 27.49
CA LEU A 212 39.01 -4.38 28.21
C LEU A 212 38.67 -5.52 27.24
N LEU A 213 39.39 -6.63 27.38
CA LEU A 213 39.25 -7.84 26.58
C LEU A 213 38.29 -8.81 27.25
N TYR A 214 37.23 -9.18 26.54
CA TYR A 214 36.31 -10.26 26.90
C TYR A 214 36.67 -11.54 26.16
N ILE A 215 36.67 -12.66 26.89
CA ILE A 215 37.02 -13.99 26.36
C ILE A 215 35.93 -14.97 26.76
N GLY A 216 35.28 -15.58 25.78
CA GLY A 216 34.31 -16.66 26.01
C GLY A 216 35.00 -18.02 26.08
N THR A 217 34.82 -18.76 27.16
CA THR A 217 35.39 -20.11 27.33
C THR A 217 34.28 -21.15 27.42
N GLY A 218 34.40 -22.25 26.67
CA GLY A 218 33.41 -23.32 26.73
C GLY A 218 33.61 -24.25 27.92
N ASP A 219 32.58 -25.04 28.24
CA ASP A 219 32.50 -25.99 29.36
C ASP A 219 33.39 -27.23 29.17
N ARG A 220 33.98 -27.40 27.99
CA ARG A 220 34.82 -28.55 27.63
C ARG A 220 34.12 -29.90 27.81
N SER A 221 32.79 -29.94 27.67
CA SER A 221 31.96 -31.13 27.94
C SER A 221 32.01 -31.64 29.39
N ASN A 222 32.46 -30.79 30.31
CA ASN A 222 32.36 -30.97 31.75
C ASN A 222 31.29 -30.01 32.26
N ASP A 223 30.03 -30.39 32.10
CA ASP A 223 28.90 -29.47 32.27
C ASP A 223 28.93 -28.74 33.63
N LEU A 224 29.17 -29.45 34.74
CA LEU A 224 29.19 -28.85 36.08
C LEU A 224 30.37 -27.90 36.30
N GLY A 225 31.43 -27.99 35.50
CA GLY A 225 32.56 -27.06 35.53
C GLY A 225 32.18 -25.62 35.19
N ALA A 226 31.08 -25.41 34.46
CA ALA A 226 30.53 -24.08 34.19
C ALA A 226 30.00 -23.39 35.46
N GLN A 227 29.60 -24.16 36.49
CA GLN A 227 29.12 -23.66 37.78
C GLN A 227 30.21 -23.61 38.86
N ASP A 228 31.36 -24.25 38.63
CA ASP A 228 32.51 -24.16 39.52
C ASP A 228 33.20 -22.79 39.35
N GLY A 229 33.26 -22.01 40.43
CA GLY A 229 33.87 -20.69 40.48
C GLY A 229 35.40 -20.71 40.37
N GLN A 230 36.05 -21.84 40.64
CA GLN A 230 37.50 -22.01 40.51
C GLN A 230 37.92 -22.50 39.12
N SER A 231 36.94 -22.91 38.29
CA SER A 231 37.15 -23.30 36.90
C SER A 231 36.95 -22.10 35.99
N LEU A 232 37.88 -21.88 35.07
CA LEU A 232 37.79 -20.90 34.00
C LEU A 232 37.09 -21.46 32.75
N ASN A 233 36.62 -22.70 32.78
CA ASN A 233 35.81 -23.29 31.71
C ASN A 233 34.32 -22.95 31.93
N GLY A 234 33.60 -22.68 30.83
CA GLY A 234 32.19 -22.29 30.85
C GLY A 234 31.96 -20.90 31.44
N LYS A 235 32.79 -19.93 31.07
CA LYS A 235 32.82 -18.57 31.63
C LYS A 235 32.90 -17.50 30.54
N ILE A 236 32.53 -16.28 30.92
CA ILE A 236 33.01 -15.06 30.26
C ILE A 236 34.07 -14.45 31.16
N ILE A 237 35.27 -14.29 30.61
CA ILE A 237 36.45 -13.75 31.29
C ILE A 237 36.65 -12.31 30.84
N ARG A 238 37.05 -11.41 31.75
CA ARG A 238 37.39 -10.01 31.41
C ARG A 238 38.77 -9.65 31.93
N LEU A 239 39.64 -9.23 31.02
CA LEU A 239 41.03 -8.86 31.26
C LEU A 239 41.34 -7.47 30.69
N THR A 240 42.45 -6.88 31.13
CA THR A 240 43.09 -5.75 30.44
C THR A 240 43.76 -6.22 29.14
N ALA A 241 44.18 -5.28 28.29
CA ALA A 241 44.93 -5.56 27.07
C ALA A 241 46.24 -6.35 27.32
N GLU A 242 46.84 -6.18 28.50
CA GLU A 242 48.06 -6.87 28.93
C GLU A 242 47.81 -8.27 29.52
N GLY A 243 46.55 -8.62 29.79
CA GLY A 243 46.15 -9.90 30.39
C GLY A 243 45.97 -9.87 31.92
N GLU A 244 46.05 -8.69 32.54
CA GLU A 244 45.83 -8.50 33.98
C GLU A 244 44.34 -8.38 34.32
N VAL A 245 43.98 -8.65 35.57
CA VAL A 245 42.59 -8.56 36.06
C VAL A 245 42.20 -7.09 36.32
N PRO A 246 41.10 -6.58 35.72
CA PRO A 246 40.57 -5.26 36.04
C PRO A 246 40.09 -5.16 37.49
N ALA A 247 40.37 -4.04 38.15
CA ALA A 247 40.04 -3.83 39.56
C ALA A 247 38.52 -3.79 39.85
N ASP A 248 37.70 -3.56 38.82
CA ASP A 248 36.25 -3.51 38.89
C ASP A 248 35.59 -4.84 38.47
N ASN A 249 36.35 -5.93 38.30
CA ASN A 249 35.75 -7.24 38.08
C ASN A 249 34.82 -7.65 39.25
N PRO A 250 33.69 -8.31 38.95
CA PRO A 250 32.59 -8.49 39.92
C PRO A 250 32.92 -9.41 41.10
N PHE A 251 33.99 -10.20 40.99
CA PHE A 251 34.35 -11.20 41.99
C PHE A 251 35.67 -10.93 42.71
N ILE A 252 36.26 -9.74 42.55
CA ILE A 252 37.51 -9.36 43.23
C ILE A 252 37.41 -9.61 44.74
N GLY A 253 38.31 -10.46 45.25
CA GLY A 253 38.40 -10.78 46.67
C GLY A 253 37.40 -11.83 47.15
N ASN A 254 36.73 -12.54 46.24
CA ASN A 254 35.90 -13.69 46.56
C ASN A 254 36.71 -14.98 46.45
N ASP A 255 37.15 -15.55 47.57
CA ASP A 255 37.98 -16.77 47.59
C ASP A 255 37.34 -17.99 46.89
N SER A 256 36.03 -17.98 46.63
CA SER A 256 35.31 -19.07 45.96
C SER A 256 35.20 -18.91 44.45
N ILE A 257 35.46 -17.72 43.89
CA ILE A 257 35.34 -17.45 42.44
C ILE A 257 36.61 -16.76 41.95
N ASP A 258 37.21 -17.27 40.88
CA ASP A 258 38.42 -16.69 40.29
C ASP A 258 38.17 -15.24 39.82
N ASP A 259 39.04 -14.32 40.25
CA ASP A 259 38.95 -12.87 40.00
C ASP A 259 38.87 -12.50 38.50
N ARG A 260 39.33 -13.38 37.60
CA ARG A 260 39.26 -13.18 36.14
C ARG A 260 37.84 -13.33 35.58
N ILE A 261 36.96 -14.01 36.30
CA ILE A 261 35.60 -14.29 35.85
C ILE A 261 34.78 -13.00 35.86
N TYR A 262 34.12 -12.71 34.75
CA TYR A 262 33.15 -11.62 34.64
C TYR A 262 31.72 -12.14 34.73
N ALA A 263 31.43 -13.26 34.07
CA ALA A 263 30.17 -13.98 34.17
C ALA A 263 30.40 -15.50 34.06
N LEU A 264 29.45 -16.31 34.52
CA LEU A 264 29.58 -17.77 34.53
C LEU A 264 28.32 -18.49 34.04
N GLY A 265 28.41 -19.81 33.93
CA GLY A 265 27.26 -20.65 33.56
C GLY A 265 26.90 -20.59 32.08
N VAL A 266 27.90 -20.41 31.21
CA VAL A 266 27.76 -20.58 29.76
C VAL A 266 28.32 -21.94 29.35
N ARG A 267 27.81 -22.50 28.28
CA ARG A 267 28.19 -23.79 27.69
C ARG A 267 29.30 -23.68 26.66
N ASN A 268 29.11 -22.90 25.60
CA ASN A 268 30.08 -22.83 24.50
C ASN A 268 29.94 -21.56 23.67
N PRO A 269 30.43 -20.41 24.17
CA PRO A 269 30.43 -19.14 23.44
C PRO A 269 31.16 -19.24 22.10
N GLN A 270 30.44 -19.06 21.01
CA GLN A 270 30.99 -19.05 19.65
C GLN A 270 31.13 -17.65 19.06
N GLY A 271 30.43 -16.66 19.62
CA GLY A 271 30.50 -15.27 19.18
C GLY A 271 30.38 -14.31 20.37
N LEU A 272 31.14 -13.23 20.30
CA LEU A 272 31.07 -12.08 21.21
C LEU A 272 31.12 -10.82 20.36
N ASP A 273 30.28 -9.85 20.69
CA ASP A 273 30.36 -8.53 20.09
C ASP A 273 29.96 -7.45 21.10
N VAL A 274 30.52 -6.26 20.96
CA VAL A 274 30.23 -5.12 21.83
C VAL A 274 29.51 -4.06 21.02
N ASP A 275 28.32 -3.67 21.46
CA ASP A 275 27.62 -2.54 20.84
C ASP A 275 28.35 -1.24 21.18
N PRO A 276 28.99 -0.57 20.21
CA PRO A 276 29.80 0.61 20.47
C PRO A 276 28.96 1.79 20.99
N LEU A 277 27.65 1.81 20.74
CA LEU A 277 26.76 2.88 21.19
C LEU A 277 26.34 2.71 22.65
N THR A 278 26.01 1.48 23.06
CA THR A 278 25.45 1.21 24.41
C THR A 278 26.46 0.62 25.38
N GLY A 279 27.60 0.12 24.90
CA GLY A 279 28.58 -0.60 25.68
C GLY A 279 28.14 -2.01 26.10
N LYS A 280 26.98 -2.48 25.63
CA LYS A 280 26.49 -3.83 25.94
C LYS A 280 27.32 -4.87 25.22
N VAL A 281 27.72 -5.91 25.95
CA VAL A 281 28.38 -7.09 25.40
C VAL A 281 27.32 -8.14 25.13
N TYR A 282 27.24 -8.58 23.88
CA TYR A 282 26.34 -9.64 23.45
C TYR A 282 27.15 -10.92 23.23
N GLU A 283 26.54 -12.05 23.54
CA GLU A 283 27.15 -13.37 23.49
C GLU A 283 26.22 -14.36 22.79
N ALA A 284 26.82 -15.29 22.05
CA ALA A 284 26.10 -16.31 21.30
C ALA A 284 26.74 -17.69 21.51
N GLU A 285 25.97 -18.68 21.98
CA GLU A 285 26.51 -20.00 22.33
C GLU A 285 25.73 -21.23 21.87
N HIS A 286 26.48 -22.31 21.62
CA HIS A 286 25.90 -23.63 21.35
C HIS A 286 25.25 -24.22 22.59
N GLY A 287 23.94 -24.43 22.49
CA GLY A 287 23.18 -25.26 23.41
C GLY A 287 23.42 -26.75 23.24
N PRO A 288 22.77 -27.58 24.05
CA PRO A 288 22.75 -29.03 23.87
C PRO A 288 21.88 -29.42 22.64
N MET A 289 21.02 -30.44 22.73
CA MET A 289 20.10 -30.76 21.64
C MET A 289 18.91 -29.78 21.64
N GLY A 290 19.09 -28.62 21.01
CA GLY A 290 18.23 -27.45 21.21
C GLY A 290 18.84 -26.48 22.22
N GLY A 291 18.22 -25.32 22.41
CA GLY A 291 18.65 -24.35 23.42
C GLY A 291 19.95 -23.64 23.09
N ASP A 292 20.22 -23.36 21.81
CA ASP A 292 21.24 -22.35 21.48
C ASP A 292 20.75 -20.99 22.00
N GLU A 293 21.65 -20.18 22.54
CA GLU A 293 21.28 -18.97 23.27
C GLU A 293 22.03 -17.74 22.74
N VAL A 294 21.36 -16.59 22.83
CA VAL A 294 21.95 -15.26 22.74
C VAL A 294 21.76 -14.60 24.10
N ASN A 295 22.83 -14.10 24.68
CA ASN A 295 22.85 -13.49 26.00
C ASN A 295 23.30 -12.03 25.92
N VAL A 296 22.83 -11.20 26.86
CA VAL A 296 23.47 -9.90 27.19
C VAL A 296 24.36 -10.16 28.39
N VAL A 297 25.67 -9.99 28.24
CA VAL A 297 26.66 -10.29 29.29
C VAL A 297 26.62 -9.21 30.36
N GLU A 298 26.27 -9.61 31.59
CA GLU A 298 26.21 -8.73 32.75
C GLU A 298 27.26 -9.12 33.80
N ALA A 299 27.79 -8.11 34.49
CA ALA A 299 28.79 -8.32 35.54
C ALA A 299 28.22 -9.18 36.67
N GLY A 300 28.88 -10.30 36.95
CA GLY A 300 28.52 -11.21 38.04
C GLY A 300 27.36 -12.16 37.72
N ALA A 301 26.81 -12.11 36.50
CA ALA A 301 25.69 -12.94 36.10
C ALA A 301 26.07 -14.44 36.00
N ASN A 302 25.08 -15.30 36.26
CA ASN A 302 25.16 -16.73 36.04
C ASN A 302 24.02 -17.17 35.10
N TYR A 303 24.36 -17.56 33.87
CA TYR A 303 23.39 -18.00 32.84
C TYR A 303 22.89 -19.43 33.05
N GLY A 304 23.44 -20.11 34.05
CA GLY A 304 22.82 -21.27 34.63
C GLY A 304 23.08 -22.59 33.92
N TRP A 305 23.89 -22.66 32.85
CA TRP A 305 24.31 -23.94 32.28
C TRP A 305 25.08 -24.77 33.33
N PRO A 306 24.76 -26.07 33.55
CA PRO A 306 23.72 -26.87 32.89
C PRO A 306 22.46 -27.02 33.75
N LEU A 307 22.33 -26.24 34.83
CA LEU A 307 21.21 -26.28 35.77
C LEU A 307 19.90 -25.88 35.08
N ILE A 308 19.93 -24.82 34.27
CA ILE A 308 18.80 -24.43 33.41
C ILE A 308 19.23 -24.45 31.94
N THR A 309 18.29 -24.82 31.07
CA THR A 309 18.49 -24.85 29.61
C THR A 309 17.16 -25.16 28.93
N TYR A 310 16.92 -24.59 27.75
CA TYR A 310 15.76 -24.94 26.91
C TYR A 310 15.96 -26.21 26.09
N GLY A 311 17.21 -26.68 25.96
CA GLY A 311 17.55 -27.88 25.20
C GLY A 311 17.55 -29.18 26.00
N ALA A 312 17.65 -30.30 25.29
CA ALA A 312 17.66 -31.65 25.86
C ALA A 312 19.03 -32.33 25.72
N ASN A 313 19.26 -33.41 26.47
CA ASN A 313 20.36 -34.33 26.20
C ASN A 313 20.21 -34.96 24.81
N TYR A 314 21.31 -35.42 24.21
CA TYR A 314 21.30 -36.13 22.91
C TYR A 314 20.64 -37.52 22.95
N ASN A 315 20.14 -37.93 24.12
CA ASN A 315 19.24 -39.08 24.31
C ASN A 315 17.76 -38.66 24.47
N THR A 316 17.42 -37.42 24.13
CA THR A 316 16.11 -36.76 24.23
C THR A 316 15.56 -36.48 25.64
N GLN A 317 16.27 -36.87 26.70
CA GLN A 317 15.86 -36.51 28.07
C GLN A 317 16.12 -35.03 28.35
N LEU A 318 15.25 -34.39 29.14
CA LEU A 318 15.47 -33.01 29.58
C LEU A 318 16.84 -32.87 30.26
N LYS A 319 17.50 -31.74 30.01
CA LYS A 319 18.79 -31.38 30.61
C LYS A 319 18.54 -30.38 31.74
N GLY A 320 19.27 -30.52 32.85
CA GLY A 320 19.12 -29.62 34.00
C GLY A 320 17.89 -29.92 34.86
N ILE A 321 17.53 -28.96 35.69
CA ILE A 321 16.42 -28.99 36.65
C ILE A 321 15.21 -28.16 36.21
N GLY A 322 15.28 -27.48 35.07
CA GLY A 322 14.21 -26.65 34.53
C GLY A 322 14.72 -25.69 33.45
N THR A 323 13.87 -24.76 33.03
CA THR A 323 14.22 -23.67 32.10
C THR A 323 14.48 -22.34 32.82
N GLU A 324 14.09 -22.24 34.09
CA GLU A 324 14.22 -21.03 34.91
C GLU A 324 14.50 -21.38 36.37
N ARG A 325 15.21 -20.49 37.09
CA ARG A 325 15.44 -20.58 38.53
C ARG A 325 15.85 -19.22 39.10
N ALA A 326 15.36 -18.90 40.29
CA ALA A 326 15.77 -17.68 40.99
C ALA A 326 17.30 -17.61 41.17
N GLY A 327 17.87 -16.44 40.86
CA GLY A 327 19.32 -16.19 40.91
C GLY A 327 20.10 -16.57 39.66
N LEU A 328 19.44 -17.15 38.64
CA LEU A 328 20.05 -17.42 37.33
C LEU A 328 19.46 -16.46 36.28
N SER A 329 20.30 -16.04 35.34
CA SER A 329 19.91 -15.14 34.25
C SER A 329 19.22 -15.92 33.13
N GLN A 330 18.32 -15.26 32.41
CA GLN A 330 17.64 -15.83 31.25
C GLN A 330 18.31 -15.31 29.97
N PRO A 331 18.34 -16.12 28.89
CA PRO A 331 18.86 -15.64 27.62
C PRO A 331 17.98 -14.54 27.04
N LEU A 332 18.59 -13.63 26.28
CA LEU A 332 17.87 -12.64 25.49
C LEU A 332 17.00 -13.32 24.44
N TYR A 333 17.53 -14.40 23.83
CA TYR A 333 16.81 -15.20 22.85
C TYR A 333 17.35 -16.64 22.82
N TYR A 334 16.50 -17.61 22.48
CA TYR A 334 16.91 -19.01 22.38
C TYR A 334 16.33 -19.70 21.14
N TYR A 335 17.02 -20.73 20.64
CA TYR A 335 16.61 -21.49 19.46
C TYR A 335 16.22 -22.94 19.80
N LEU A 336 14.99 -23.29 19.44
CA LEU A 336 14.46 -24.65 19.55
C LEU A 336 13.70 -25.02 18.26
N PRO A 337 14.24 -25.89 17.38
CA PRO A 337 15.48 -26.66 17.54
C PRO A 337 16.75 -25.81 17.39
N SER A 338 17.89 -26.37 17.84
CA SER A 338 19.21 -25.75 17.70
C SER A 338 19.59 -25.57 16.22
N ILE A 339 20.11 -24.38 15.91
CA ILE A 339 20.63 -23.99 14.60
C ILE A 339 22.16 -24.15 14.54
N ALA A 340 22.78 -24.54 15.65
CA ALA A 340 24.22 -24.49 15.92
C ALA A 340 24.77 -23.09 15.64
N ILE A 341 24.30 -22.12 16.43
CA ILE A 341 24.69 -20.69 16.40
C ILE A 341 26.22 -20.52 16.36
N SER A 342 26.78 -19.55 15.65
CA SER A 342 28.24 -19.36 15.62
C SER A 342 28.60 -17.91 15.89
N PRO A 343 28.63 -17.01 14.89
CA PRO A 343 28.93 -15.62 15.18
C PRO A 343 27.69 -14.82 15.56
N LEU A 344 27.97 -13.62 16.03
CA LEU A 344 27.03 -12.56 16.34
C LEU A 344 27.71 -11.25 15.94
N ALA A 345 26.94 -10.33 15.37
CA ALA A 345 27.37 -8.95 15.17
C ALA A 345 26.20 -7.99 15.46
N VAL A 346 26.47 -6.86 16.10
CA VAL A 346 25.54 -5.74 16.26
C VAL A 346 25.63 -4.84 15.04
N TYR A 347 24.49 -4.55 14.39
CA TYR A 347 24.51 -3.68 13.22
C TYR A 347 24.45 -2.20 13.59
N ARG A 348 25.50 -1.45 13.23
CA ARG A 348 25.63 0.01 13.42
C ARG A 348 26.06 0.75 12.15
N GLY A 349 25.83 0.17 10.97
CA GLY A 349 26.27 0.74 9.68
C GLY A 349 25.25 1.70 9.04
N GLU A 350 25.73 2.68 8.28
CA GLU A 350 24.85 3.64 7.57
C GLU A 350 24.19 3.05 6.31
N LEU A 351 24.68 1.92 5.79
CA LEU A 351 24.22 1.34 4.53
C LEU A 351 22.80 0.73 4.62
N PHE A 352 22.45 0.20 5.79
CA PHE A 352 21.15 -0.38 6.11
C PHE A 352 20.56 0.31 7.36
N PRO A 353 20.16 1.59 7.28
CA PRO A 353 19.63 2.33 8.42
C PRO A 353 18.43 1.62 9.06
N GLU A 354 17.66 0.86 8.28
CA GLU A 354 16.55 0.03 8.75
C GLU A 354 16.96 -1.08 9.74
N TRP A 355 18.26 -1.41 9.88
CA TRP A 355 18.75 -2.48 10.75
C TRP A 355 19.49 -1.98 12.00
N GLN A 356 19.45 -0.68 12.28
CA GLN A 356 20.22 -0.07 13.37
C GLN A 356 19.90 -0.69 14.74
N GLY A 357 20.93 -1.26 15.38
CA GLY A 357 20.83 -1.91 16.68
C GLY A 357 20.31 -3.34 16.67
N HIS A 358 20.01 -3.91 15.50
CA HIS A 358 19.65 -5.32 15.37
C HIS A 358 20.87 -6.23 15.53
N LEU A 359 20.63 -7.48 15.96
CA LEU A 359 21.67 -8.49 16.09
C LEU A 359 21.64 -9.44 14.88
N LEU A 360 22.79 -9.65 14.25
CA LEU A 360 22.98 -10.59 13.14
C LEU A 360 23.67 -11.85 13.67
N VAL A 361 22.92 -12.94 13.75
CA VAL A 361 23.33 -14.18 14.41
C VAL A 361 23.55 -15.29 13.37
N GLY A 362 24.79 -15.69 13.13
CA GLY A 362 25.10 -16.72 12.14
C GLY A 362 24.85 -18.14 12.65
N ALA A 363 24.56 -19.06 11.74
CA ALA A 363 24.28 -20.46 12.06
C ALA A 363 25.11 -21.44 11.24
N LEU A 364 25.67 -22.46 11.91
CA LEU A 364 26.42 -23.52 11.27
C LEU A 364 25.50 -24.58 10.66
N LYS A 365 24.67 -25.22 11.48
CA LYS A 365 23.80 -26.31 11.02
C LYS A 365 22.58 -25.76 10.30
N GLY A 366 22.03 -24.64 10.79
CA GLY A 366 20.94 -23.91 10.15
C GLY A 366 21.34 -23.32 8.79
N ALA A 367 22.64 -23.07 8.57
CA ALA A 367 23.19 -22.53 7.33
C ALA A 367 22.50 -21.23 6.88
N GLN A 368 22.33 -20.31 7.84
CA GLN A 368 21.55 -19.08 7.72
C GLN A 368 22.15 -17.98 8.62
N ILE A 369 21.65 -16.76 8.46
CA ILE A 369 21.78 -15.68 9.44
C ILE A 369 20.40 -15.46 10.06
N SER A 370 20.33 -15.27 11.37
CA SER A 370 19.13 -14.91 12.10
C SER A 370 19.27 -13.45 12.54
N MET A 371 18.43 -12.56 12.01
CA MET A 371 18.39 -11.17 12.43
C MET A 371 17.38 -11.02 13.56
N LEU A 372 17.84 -10.60 14.73
CA LEU A 372 16.99 -10.30 15.88
C LEU A 372 16.74 -8.80 15.92
N ASP A 373 15.47 -8.43 15.83
CA ASP A 373 15.00 -7.05 15.95
C ASP A 373 14.82 -6.71 17.44
N LEU A 374 15.51 -5.67 17.90
CA LEU A 374 15.52 -5.24 19.29
C LEU A 374 14.78 -3.92 19.46
N GLN A 375 13.79 -3.93 20.34
CA GLN A 375 13.12 -2.72 20.83
C GLN A 375 13.18 -2.71 22.36
N ASP A 376 13.65 -1.61 22.95
CA ASP A 376 13.83 -1.44 24.40
C ASP A 376 14.58 -2.60 25.08
N GLY A 377 15.58 -3.15 24.39
CA GLY A 377 16.40 -4.26 24.88
C GLY A 377 15.72 -5.63 24.87
N LYS A 378 14.56 -5.77 24.21
CA LYS A 378 13.86 -7.04 24.03
C LYS A 378 13.79 -7.42 22.56
N VAL A 379 13.83 -8.71 22.28
CA VAL A 379 13.62 -9.23 20.92
C VAL A 379 12.13 -9.21 20.60
N ILE A 380 11.73 -8.44 19.59
CA ILE A 380 10.34 -8.34 19.13
C ILE A 380 10.09 -9.18 17.88
N SER A 381 11.12 -9.46 17.08
CA SER A 381 11.05 -10.36 15.94
C SER A 381 12.39 -11.06 15.67
N ALA A 382 12.33 -12.24 15.05
CA ALA A 382 13.50 -12.99 14.61
C ALA A 382 13.31 -13.43 13.14
N GLN A 383 14.17 -12.96 12.26
CA GLN A 383 14.08 -13.16 10.81
C GLN A 383 15.21 -14.05 10.31
N THR A 384 14.89 -15.05 9.49
CA THR A 384 15.91 -15.91 8.86
C THR A 384 16.33 -15.31 7.51
N LEU A 385 17.60 -14.97 7.39
CA LEU A 385 18.22 -14.39 6.20
C LEU A 385 19.20 -15.39 5.55
N LEU A 386 19.32 -15.32 4.22
CA LEU A 386 20.35 -15.98 3.41
C LEU A 386 20.47 -17.52 3.57
N SER A 387 19.36 -18.21 3.90
CA SER A 387 19.33 -19.67 4.08
C SER A 387 19.74 -20.48 2.82
N GLU A 388 19.66 -19.84 1.65
CA GLU A 388 19.96 -20.38 0.32
C GLU A 388 21.47 -20.53 0.10
N ILE A 389 22.30 -19.86 0.91
CA ILE A 389 23.75 -20.04 0.89
C ILE A 389 24.10 -21.52 1.10
N LYS A 390 23.29 -22.24 1.91
CA LYS A 390 23.47 -23.67 2.23
C LYS A 390 24.89 -24.00 2.71
N ASP A 391 25.51 -23.05 3.41
CA ASP A 391 26.84 -23.17 4.00
C ASP A 391 26.83 -22.71 5.46
N ARG A 392 27.83 -23.16 6.22
CA ARG A 392 28.00 -22.87 7.64
C ARG A 392 28.52 -21.43 7.77
N VAL A 393 27.70 -20.53 8.30
CA VAL A 393 28.09 -19.15 8.61
C VAL A 393 28.97 -19.18 9.84
N ARG A 394 30.24 -18.81 9.68
CA ARG A 394 31.25 -18.93 10.71
C ARG A 394 31.55 -17.62 11.41
N ASP A 395 31.59 -16.54 10.64
CA ASP A 395 31.80 -15.19 11.15
C ASP A 395 30.99 -14.15 10.36
N ILE A 396 30.63 -13.05 11.03
CA ILE A 396 29.91 -11.91 10.47
C ILE A 396 30.60 -10.64 10.97
N LYS A 397 30.98 -9.73 10.07
CA LYS A 397 31.56 -8.43 10.43
C LYS A 397 30.91 -7.31 9.65
N VAL A 398 30.69 -6.18 10.32
CA VAL A 398 30.19 -4.94 9.69
C VAL A 398 31.40 -4.09 9.34
N ALA A 399 31.56 -3.77 8.06
CA ALA A 399 32.61 -2.89 7.58
C ALA A 399 32.28 -1.41 7.88
N SER A 400 33.29 -0.53 7.78
CA SER A 400 33.12 0.91 8.04
C SER A 400 32.17 1.62 7.08
N ASP A 401 31.98 1.08 5.87
CA ASP A 401 30.99 1.56 4.90
C ASP A 401 29.56 1.06 5.20
N GLY A 402 29.38 0.27 6.27
CA GLY A 402 28.12 -0.33 6.66
C GLY A 402 27.75 -1.63 5.92
N SER A 403 28.60 -2.11 5.00
CA SER A 403 28.40 -3.41 4.36
C SER A 403 28.72 -4.57 5.30
N ILE A 404 28.09 -5.73 5.09
CA ILE A 404 28.21 -6.88 5.98
C ILE A 404 28.98 -7.98 5.29
N TYR A 405 30.05 -8.45 5.92
CA TYR A 405 30.87 -9.55 5.43
C TYR A 405 30.50 -10.83 6.16
N VAL A 406 30.38 -11.93 5.41
CA VAL A 406 29.98 -13.24 5.91
C VAL A 406 31.04 -14.28 5.53
N LEU A 407 31.63 -14.91 6.55
CA LEU A 407 32.64 -15.95 6.41
C LEU A 407 31.99 -17.34 6.36
N LEU A 408 32.22 -18.08 5.27
CA LEU A 408 31.60 -19.38 5.04
C LEU A 408 32.61 -20.52 5.16
N GLN A 409 32.36 -21.45 6.08
CA GLN A 409 33.34 -22.46 6.46
C GLN A 409 33.53 -23.57 5.42
N ARG A 410 32.47 -24.16 4.85
CA ARG A 410 32.64 -25.35 3.98
C ARG A 410 33.17 -24.97 2.61
N SER A 411 32.63 -23.89 2.03
CA SER A 411 33.08 -23.41 0.72
C SER A 411 34.37 -22.58 0.78
N GLY A 412 34.78 -22.11 1.97
CA GLY A 412 35.97 -21.28 2.11
C GLY A 412 35.83 -19.95 1.39
N ARG A 413 34.68 -19.30 1.56
CA ARG A 413 34.33 -18.05 0.89
C ARG A 413 34.14 -16.91 1.88
N VAL A 414 34.46 -15.71 1.41
CA VAL A 414 34.02 -14.45 2.02
C VAL A 414 32.97 -13.87 1.09
N MET A 415 31.79 -13.59 1.64
CA MET A 415 30.70 -12.94 0.94
C MET A 415 30.52 -11.52 1.49
N ARG A 416 30.06 -10.59 0.66
CA ARG A 416 29.68 -9.23 1.05
C ARG A 416 28.23 -8.97 0.72
N LEU A 417 27.48 -8.47 1.70
CA LEU A 417 26.14 -7.93 1.57
C LEU A 417 26.24 -6.40 1.55
N GLY A 418 25.83 -5.78 0.44
CA GLY A 418 25.87 -4.34 0.21
C GLY A 418 24.55 -3.79 -0.36
N ARG A 419 24.58 -2.54 -0.84
CA ARG A 419 23.44 -1.86 -1.47
C ARG A 419 23.90 -1.18 -2.76
N SER A 420 23.11 -1.27 -3.83
CA SER A 420 23.37 -0.59 -5.10
C SER A 420 22.60 0.73 -5.20
N PHE A 421 23.25 1.77 -5.71
CA PHE A 421 22.69 3.12 -5.91
C PHE A 421 22.70 3.58 -7.39
N ASP A 422 23.01 2.69 -8.33
CA ASP A 422 23.02 3.04 -9.77
C ASP A 422 21.59 3.23 -10.31
N GLU A 423 21.19 4.48 -10.57
CA GLU A 423 19.87 4.87 -11.09
C GLU A 423 19.56 4.31 -12.50
N GLU A 424 20.57 3.99 -13.32
CA GLU A 424 20.38 3.46 -14.68
C GLU A 424 20.16 1.93 -14.75
N ALA A 425 20.43 1.19 -13.67
CA ALA A 425 20.51 -0.28 -13.70
C ALA A 425 19.35 -1.00 -12.98
N VAL A 426 18.43 -0.27 -12.35
CA VAL A 426 17.30 -0.86 -11.63
C VAL A 426 16.03 -0.62 -12.44
N GLU A 427 15.68 -1.56 -13.31
CA GLU A 427 14.26 -1.78 -13.66
C GLU A 427 13.48 -1.81 -12.33
N GLN A 428 12.33 -1.12 -12.26
CA GLN A 428 11.51 -1.09 -11.05
C GLN A 428 11.40 -2.52 -10.50
N PRO A 429 11.79 -2.76 -9.23
CA PRO A 429 11.83 -4.11 -8.70
C PRO A 429 10.45 -4.75 -8.89
N GLU A 430 10.40 -5.92 -9.53
CA GLU A 430 9.14 -6.66 -9.70
C GLU A 430 8.48 -6.84 -8.32
N GLU A 431 7.18 -6.54 -8.23
CA GLU A 431 6.41 -6.69 -6.98
C GLU A 431 6.55 -8.11 -6.42
N ARG A 432 6.88 -8.23 -5.14
CA ARG A 432 7.04 -9.54 -4.50
C ARG A 432 5.70 -10.27 -4.44
N ALA A 433 5.72 -11.54 -4.81
CA ALA A 433 4.55 -12.40 -4.66
C ALA A 433 4.06 -12.44 -3.20
N GLY A 434 2.74 -12.46 -2.99
CA GLY A 434 2.15 -12.42 -1.65
C GLY A 434 2.58 -13.54 -0.70
N ALA A 435 2.88 -14.74 -1.23
CA ALA A 435 3.43 -15.85 -0.45
C ALA A 435 4.83 -15.54 0.11
N THR A 436 5.60 -14.74 -0.62
CA THR A 436 6.95 -14.28 -0.25
C THR A 436 6.83 -13.27 0.88
N VAL A 437 6.01 -12.23 0.70
CA VAL A 437 5.74 -11.21 1.74
C VAL A 437 5.22 -11.87 3.03
N TYR A 438 4.25 -12.78 2.92
CA TYR A 438 3.73 -13.52 4.07
C TYR A 438 4.85 -14.25 4.83
N ARG A 439 5.70 -15.00 4.11
CA ARG A 439 6.73 -15.84 4.72
C ARG A 439 7.71 -15.03 5.57
N PHE A 440 8.00 -13.81 5.16
CA PHE A 440 9.06 -13.00 5.77
C PHE A 440 8.55 -11.98 6.78
N SER A 441 7.38 -11.39 6.54
CA SER A 441 6.86 -10.30 7.39
C SER A 441 5.72 -10.76 8.29
N CYS A 442 4.85 -11.66 7.81
CA CYS A 442 3.62 -12.02 8.53
C CYS A 442 3.73 -13.37 9.29
N ALA A 443 4.59 -14.28 8.82
CA ALA A 443 4.61 -15.67 9.27
C ALA A 443 4.96 -15.84 10.75
N THR A 444 5.82 -14.98 11.32
CA THR A 444 6.23 -15.08 12.73
C THR A 444 5.01 -14.98 13.66
N CYS A 445 4.13 -14.01 13.40
CA CYS A 445 2.92 -13.79 14.18
C CYS A 445 1.81 -14.79 13.82
N HIS A 446 1.61 -15.09 12.53
CA HIS A 446 0.49 -15.93 12.07
C HIS A 446 0.78 -17.45 12.12
N ASN A 447 2.04 -17.86 12.33
CA ASN A 447 2.40 -19.23 12.65
C ASN A 447 2.70 -19.45 14.15
N GLY A 448 3.03 -18.38 14.89
CA GLY A 448 3.23 -18.40 16.33
C GLY A 448 1.92 -18.33 17.11
N GLN A 449 1.91 -18.82 18.35
CA GLN A 449 0.78 -18.61 19.27
C GLN A 449 0.86 -17.22 19.91
N VAL A 450 0.93 -16.17 19.09
CA VAL A 450 0.87 -14.79 19.59
C VAL A 450 -0.59 -14.52 19.98
N GLU A 451 -0.82 -14.21 21.26
CA GLU A 451 -2.15 -13.99 21.80
C GLU A 451 -2.87 -12.86 21.03
N GLY A 452 -4.12 -13.12 20.60
CA GLY A 452 -4.92 -12.17 19.82
C GLY A 452 -4.70 -12.20 18.29
N ILE A 453 -3.66 -12.89 17.79
CA ILE A 453 -3.38 -13.01 16.36
C ILE A 453 -3.87 -14.37 15.83
N PRO A 454 -4.72 -14.42 14.79
CA PRO A 454 -5.25 -15.68 14.30
C PRO A 454 -4.20 -16.46 13.52
N SER A 455 -4.06 -17.75 13.85
CA SER A 455 -3.31 -18.67 12.99
C SER A 455 -3.99 -18.83 11.64
N LEU A 456 -3.25 -19.08 10.56
CA LEU A 456 -3.83 -19.40 9.24
C LEU A 456 -4.80 -20.60 9.26
N LYS A 457 -4.70 -21.47 10.28
CA LYS A 457 -5.60 -22.62 10.43
C LYS A 457 -6.94 -22.26 11.06
N ASP A 458 -7.07 -21.09 11.66
CA ASP A 458 -8.29 -20.63 12.33
C ASP A 458 -9.28 -20.04 11.33
N ARG A 459 -9.97 -20.93 10.61
CA ARG A 459 -10.91 -20.54 9.57
C ARG A 459 -12.05 -19.66 10.09
N GLU A 460 -12.50 -19.85 11.32
CA GLU A 460 -13.59 -19.05 11.90
C GLU A 460 -13.12 -17.61 12.14
N ALA A 461 -11.95 -17.45 12.76
CA ALA A 461 -11.37 -16.14 13.02
C ALA A 461 -11.04 -15.38 11.73
N TRP A 462 -10.61 -16.07 10.67
CA TRP A 462 -10.37 -15.48 9.36
C TRP A 462 -11.67 -15.16 8.61
N SER A 463 -12.72 -15.99 8.73
CA SER A 463 -14.02 -15.70 8.10
C SER A 463 -14.65 -14.43 8.68
N LYS A 464 -14.68 -14.29 10.02
CA LYS A 464 -15.18 -13.07 10.70
C LYS A 464 -14.40 -11.81 10.31
N ARG A 465 -13.09 -11.94 10.08
CA ARG A 465 -12.26 -10.82 9.60
C ARG A 465 -12.57 -10.48 8.15
N ALA A 466 -12.73 -11.48 7.31
CA ALA A 466 -12.99 -11.31 5.90
C ALA A 466 -14.39 -10.71 5.61
N GLU A 467 -15.36 -10.90 6.50
CA GLU A 467 -16.67 -10.22 6.43
C GLU A 467 -16.56 -8.68 6.39
N LYS A 468 -15.46 -8.11 6.92
CA LYS A 468 -15.20 -6.67 6.92
C LYS A 468 -14.82 -6.10 5.54
N GLY A 469 -14.56 -6.95 4.54
CA GLY A 469 -14.14 -6.52 3.20
C GLY A 469 -12.62 -6.50 3.02
N PHE A 470 -12.18 -6.67 1.77
CA PHE A 470 -10.75 -6.76 1.43
C PHE A 470 -10.01 -5.45 1.73
N ASP A 471 -10.61 -4.31 1.42
CA ASP A 471 -9.98 -2.99 1.61
C ASP A 471 -9.76 -2.67 3.09
N GLN A 472 -10.71 -3.03 3.96
CA GLN A 472 -10.54 -2.88 5.40
C GLN A 472 -9.41 -3.77 5.94
N LEU A 473 -9.22 -4.97 5.37
CA LEU A 473 -8.08 -5.82 5.73
C LEU A 473 -6.77 -5.19 5.28
N LEU A 474 -6.73 -4.61 4.08
CA LEU A 474 -5.54 -3.90 3.57
C LEU A 474 -5.21 -2.68 4.44
N TYR A 475 -6.20 -1.86 4.77
CA TYR A 475 -6.04 -0.72 5.67
C TYR A 475 -5.46 -1.15 7.03
N ASN A 476 -6.03 -2.20 7.65
CA ASN A 476 -5.55 -2.66 8.95
C ASN A 476 -4.10 -3.14 8.90
N VAL A 477 -3.68 -3.79 7.81
CA VAL A 477 -2.28 -4.21 7.63
C VAL A 477 -1.39 -3.01 7.38
N ARG A 478 -1.84 -2.06 6.56
CA ARG A 478 -1.08 -0.85 6.24
C ARG A 478 -0.83 -0.01 7.48
N GLU A 479 -1.86 0.35 8.23
CA GLU A 479 -1.77 1.25 9.40
C GLU A 479 -1.40 0.54 10.72
N GLY A 480 -1.40 -0.79 10.73
CA GLY A 480 -1.36 -1.58 11.96
C GLY A 480 -2.72 -1.61 12.68
N PHE A 481 -2.96 -2.67 13.45
CA PHE A 481 -4.22 -2.84 14.18
C PHE A 481 -4.06 -3.75 15.39
N GLY A 482 -4.40 -3.25 16.58
CA GLY A 482 -4.23 -3.99 17.83
C GLY A 482 -2.75 -4.25 18.14
N ALA A 483 -2.38 -5.53 18.26
CA ALA A 483 -0.99 -5.95 18.47
C ALA A 483 -0.18 -6.13 17.17
N MET A 484 -0.81 -5.90 16.01
CA MET A 484 -0.14 -5.98 14.71
C MET A 484 0.48 -4.61 14.37
N PRO A 485 1.78 -4.55 14.06
CA PRO A 485 2.46 -3.30 13.69
C PRO A 485 2.03 -2.79 12.31
N GLU A 486 2.35 -1.52 12.04
CA GLU A 486 2.24 -0.91 10.72
C GLU A 486 2.95 -1.77 9.65
N LYS A 487 2.32 -1.96 8.49
CA LYS A 487 2.75 -2.82 7.38
C LYS A 487 3.17 -4.25 7.74
N GLY A 488 2.81 -4.76 8.93
CA GLY A 488 3.22 -6.09 9.36
C GLY A 488 4.74 -6.30 9.40
N PHE A 489 5.52 -5.29 9.81
CA PHE A 489 6.99 -5.26 9.79
C PHE A 489 7.62 -5.28 8.37
N CYS A 490 6.85 -4.97 7.32
CA CYS A 490 7.38 -4.78 5.97
C CYS A 490 7.46 -3.30 5.60
N ASP A 491 8.39 -2.57 6.20
CA ASP A 491 8.50 -1.11 6.02
C ASP A 491 8.63 -0.68 4.55
N ASN A 492 9.27 -1.51 3.72
CA ASN A 492 9.49 -1.27 2.29
C ASN A 492 8.45 -1.89 1.35
N CYS A 493 7.41 -2.55 1.87
CA CYS A 493 6.32 -3.09 1.05
C CYS A 493 5.45 -1.99 0.45
N SER A 494 5.05 -2.17 -0.82
CA SER A 494 3.95 -1.39 -1.43
C SER A 494 2.58 -1.90 -0.97
N ASP A 495 1.53 -1.11 -1.19
CA ASP A 495 0.15 -1.52 -0.91
C ASP A 495 -0.24 -2.74 -1.75
N GLU A 496 0.28 -2.89 -2.97
CA GLU A 496 0.08 -4.06 -3.83
C GLU A 496 0.72 -5.33 -3.25
N GLU A 497 1.94 -5.21 -2.72
CA GLU A 497 2.65 -6.32 -2.06
C GLU A 497 1.93 -6.76 -0.78
N LEU A 498 1.44 -5.81 0.02
CA LEU A 498 0.62 -6.07 1.20
C LEU A 498 -0.71 -6.72 0.80
N ALA A 499 -1.37 -6.21 -0.24
CA ALA A 499 -2.59 -6.81 -0.77
C ALA A 499 -2.36 -8.24 -1.27
N ALA A 500 -1.25 -8.50 -1.96
CA ALA A 500 -0.87 -9.84 -2.37
C ALA A 500 -0.69 -10.78 -1.16
N ALA A 501 -0.05 -10.31 -0.08
CA ALA A 501 0.09 -11.07 1.17
C ALA A 501 -1.27 -11.41 1.81
N ILE A 502 -2.18 -10.45 1.85
CA ILE A 502 -3.54 -10.66 2.37
C ILE A 502 -4.29 -11.67 1.51
N ARG A 503 -4.24 -11.56 0.18
CA ARG A 503 -4.82 -12.57 -0.74
C ARG A 503 -4.28 -13.96 -0.45
N PHE A 504 -2.97 -14.09 -0.25
CA PHE A 504 -2.35 -15.36 0.10
C PHE A 504 -2.88 -15.91 1.43
N MET A 505 -2.94 -15.09 2.49
CA MET A 505 -3.46 -15.53 3.79
C MET A 505 -4.93 -15.95 3.73
N LEU A 506 -5.77 -15.18 3.02
CA LEU A 506 -7.18 -15.52 2.80
C LEU A 506 -7.34 -16.80 1.98
N ASP A 507 -6.54 -16.99 0.93
CA ASP A 507 -6.51 -18.24 0.15
C ASP A 507 -6.15 -19.46 1.00
N LYS A 508 -5.21 -19.30 1.94
CA LYS A 508 -4.79 -20.37 2.84
C LYS A 508 -5.75 -20.66 3.99
N SER A 509 -6.50 -19.65 4.45
CA SER A 509 -7.38 -19.77 5.62
C SER A 509 -8.83 -20.11 5.25
N ILE A 510 -9.44 -19.32 4.38
CA ILE A 510 -10.87 -19.42 4.02
C ILE A 510 -11.11 -19.94 2.60
N GLY A 511 -10.06 -19.95 1.76
CA GLY A 511 -10.10 -20.48 0.40
C GLY A 511 -10.40 -19.43 -0.66
N LYS A 512 -9.97 -19.73 -1.89
CA LYS A 512 -9.97 -18.81 -3.03
C LYS A 512 -11.35 -18.28 -3.41
N GLU A 513 -12.37 -19.13 -3.40
CA GLU A 513 -13.75 -18.73 -3.73
C GLU A 513 -14.32 -17.71 -2.73
N GLN A 514 -14.15 -17.97 -1.43
CA GLN A 514 -14.64 -17.08 -0.38
C GLN A 514 -13.88 -15.76 -0.37
N ARG A 515 -12.55 -15.78 -0.57
CA ARG A 515 -11.74 -14.58 -0.75
C ARG A 515 -12.19 -13.76 -1.97
N GLN A 516 -12.40 -14.40 -3.11
CA GLN A 516 -12.85 -13.72 -4.33
C GLN A 516 -14.24 -13.09 -4.15
N ALA A 517 -15.15 -13.73 -3.41
CA ALA A 517 -16.47 -13.15 -3.11
C ALA A 517 -16.38 -11.86 -2.27
N ILE A 518 -15.36 -11.74 -1.43
CA ILE A 518 -15.12 -10.59 -0.56
C ILE A 518 -14.37 -9.47 -1.29
N GLU A 519 -13.45 -9.85 -2.18
CA GLU A 519 -12.71 -8.95 -3.06
C GLU A 519 -13.59 -8.39 -4.20
N LYS A 520 -14.68 -9.08 -4.55
CA LYS A 520 -15.62 -8.71 -5.63
C LYS A 520 -16.91 -8.05 -5.15
N LYS A 521 -17.04 -7.55 -3.91
CA LYS A 521 -18.29 -6.87 -3.54
C LYS A 521 -18.44 -5.62 -4.42
N PRO A 522 -19.44 -5.58 -5.32
CA PRO A 522 -19.60 -4.44 -6.21
C PRO A 522 -20.02 -3.22 -5.38
N PRO A 523 -19.62 -2.00 -5.77
CA PRO A 523 -19.94 -0.80 -5.03
C PRO A 523 -21.46 -0.57 -5.00
N ASN A 524 -21.93 0.19 -4.00
CA ASN A 524 -23.28 0.73 -4.01
C ASN A 524 -23.26 2.16 -4.56
N PHE A 525 -24.38 2.60 -5.09
CA PHE A 525 -24.52 3.93 -5.68
C PHE A 525 -25.70 4.68 -5.08
N VAL A 526 -25.48 5.92 -4.67
CA VAL A 526 -26.53 6.85 -4.25
C VAL A 526 -26.32 8.16 -4.99
N VAL A 527 -27.20 8.45 -5.94
CA VAL A 527 -27.24 9.74 -6.65
C VAL A 527 -28.33 10.58 -6.00
N ILE A 528 -27.93 11.67 -5.35
CA ILE A 528 -28.82 12.66 -4.74
C ILE A 528 -28.89 13.86 -5.67
N ILE A 529 -30.08 14.16 -6.18
CA ILE A 529 -30.29 15.21 -7.16
C ILE A 529 -31.27 16.26 -6.65
N ALA A 530 -30.83 17.52 -6.60
CA ALA A 530 -31.67 18.69 -6.36
C ALA A 530 -32.45 19.10 -7.62
N ASP A 531 -33.51 19.86 -7.42
CA ASP A 531 -34.37 20.40 -8.48
C ASP A 531 -34.23 21.92 -8.55
N ASP A 532 -33.65 22.42 -9.64
CA ASP A 532 -33.33 23.84 -9.85
C ASP A 532 -32.29 24.43 -8.88
N MET A 533 -31.05 23.90 -8.86
CA MET A 533 -29.97 24.43 -8.02
C MET A 533 -28.71 24.69 -8.85
N SER A 534 -28.08 25.86 -8.68
CA SER A 534 -26.81 26.17 -9.35
C SER A 534 -25.61 25.82 -8.45
N ALA A 535 -24.43 25.64 -9.05
CA ALA A 535 -23.25 25.22 -8.31
C ALA A 535 -22.84 26.25 -7.23
N ASP A 536 -22.86 27.53 -7.58
CA ASP A 536 -22.56 28.69 -6.74
C ASP A 536 -23.61 28.98 -5.65
N ASP A 537 -24.60 28.11 -5.47
CA ASP A 537 -25.49 28.11 -4.31
C ASP A 537 -24.92 27.34 -3.10
N LEU A 538 -23.81 26.62 -3.29
CA LEU A 538 -23.16 25.80 -2.29
C LEU A 538 -21.86 26.43 -1.77
N GLY A 539 -21.56 26.19 -0.49
CA GLY A 539 -20.33 26.66 0.17
C GLY A 539 -19.07 26.17 -0.52
N THR A 540 -19.02 24.88 -0.87
CA THR A 540 -17.89 24.27 -1.57
C THR A 540 -17.62 24.87 -2.96
N TYR A 541 -18.57 25.57 -3.57
CA TYR A 541 -18.38 26.28 -4.85
C TYR A 541 -18.21 27.80 -4.67
N GLY A 542 -17.96 28.27 -3.45
CA GLY A 542 -17.61 29.66 -3.15
C GLY A 542 -18.75 30.52 -2.61
N ASN A 543 -19.94 29.96 -2.34
CA ASN A 543 -20.99 30.70 -1.66
C ASN A 543 -20.60 30.94 -0.20
N THR A 544 -20.40 32.19 0.20
CA THR A 544 -19.99 32.53 1.57
C THR A 544 -21.17 32.84 2.51
N PHE A 545 -22.40 32.81 1.99
CA PHE A 545 -23.60 33.17 2.73
C PHE A 545 -24.48 31.96 3.06
N VAL A 546 -24.70 31.07 2.08
CA VAL A 546 -25.55 29.89 2.24
C VAL A 546 -24.75 28.77 2.90
N GLU A 547 -25.23 28.28 4.04
CA GLU A 547 -24.58 27.21 4.79
C GLU A 547 -24.98 25.84 4.25
N THR A 548 -24.04 25.10 3.65
CA THR A 548 -24.25 23.72 3.16
C THR A 548 -23.23 22.74 3.74
N PRO A 549 -23.13 22.62 5.08
CA PRO A 549 -22.05 21.92 5.74
C PRO A 549 -21.98 20.42 5.42
N ASN A 550 -23.11 19.77 5.10
CA ASN A 550 -23.10 18.34 4.81
C ASN A 550 -22.51 18.06 3.43
N ILE A 551 -22.92 18.82 2.41
CA ILE A 551 -22.37 18.72 1.06
C ILE A 551 -20.91 19.19 1.03
N ASP A 552 -20.58 20.26 1.77
CA ASP A 552 -19.20 20.75 1.90
C ASP A 552 -18.30 19.69 2.54
N SER A 553 -18.80 18.99 3.57
CA SER A 553 -18.07 17.87 4.18
C SER A 553 -17.85 16.71 3.20
N LEU A 554 -18.82 16.39 2.33
CA LEU A 554 -18.65 15.36 1.31
C LEU A 554 -17.61 15.76 0.26
N ALA A 555 -17.58 17.03 -0.14
CA ALA A 555 -16.59 17.55 -1.07
C ALA A 555 -15.18 17.54 -0.46
N ASN A 556 -15.03 17.95 0.79
CA ASN A 556 -13.75 17.98 1.50
C ASN A 556 -13.17 16.57 1.71
N ALA A 557 -14.01 15.57 1.96
CA ALA A 557 -13.61 14.17 2.12
C ALA A 557 -13.69 13.35 0.82
N GLY A 558 -13.95 14.00 -0.31
CA GLY A 558 -14.20 13.37 -1.60
C GLY A 558 -13.69 14.25 -2.74
N LEU A 559 -14.47 14.31 -3.82
CA LEU A 559 -14.15 15.06 -5.02
C LEU A 559 -15.20 16.12 -5.32
N ARG A 560 -14.73 17.33 -5.63
CA ARG A 560 -15.53 18.40 -6.24
C ARG A 560 -15.12 18.54 -7.71
N TYR A 561 -16.08 18.45 -8.64
CA TYR A 561 -15.81 18.68 -10.06
C TYR A 561 -16.30 20.07 -10.48
N ASP A 562 -15.36 20.92 -10.91
CA ASP A 562 -15.66 22.31 -11.20
C ASP A 562 -16.39 22.51 -12.53
N ASN A 563 -16.20 21.56 -13.46
CA ASN A 563 -16.62 21.67 -14.86
C ASN A 563 -17.56 20.52 -15.29
N MET A 564 -18.65 20.31 -14.53
CA MET A 564 -19.73 19.37 -14.87
C MET A 564 -20.92 20.11 -15.50
N PHE A 565 -21.25 19.77 -16.76
CA PHE A 565 -22.29 20.45 -17.53
C PHE A 565 -23.40 19.49 -17.97
N LEU A 566 -24.64 19.94 -17.87
CA LEU A 566 -25.82 19.19 -18.27
C LEU A 566 -26.04 19.31 -19.78
N ALA A 567 -26.61 18.26 -20.38
CA ALA A 567 -26.97 18.26 -21.80
C ALA A 567 -28.12 19.23 -22.11
N THR A 568 -28.84 19.72 -21.10
CA THR A 568 -29.95 20.67 -21.25
C THR A 568 -30.30 21.30 -19.90
N ALA A 569 -30.95 22.46 -19.91
CA ALA A 569 -31.37 23.19 -18.71
C ALA A 569 -32.88 23.04 -18.42
N SER A 570 -33.42 21.82 -18.54
CA SER A 570 -34.86 21.53 -18.39
C SER A 570 -35.08 20.19 -17.68
N CYS A 571 -35.86 20.18 -16.59
CA CYS A 571 -35.96 19.05 -15.65
C CYS A 571 -36.17 17.67 -16.32
N SER A 572 -37.23 17.52 -17.13
CA SER A 572 -37.56 16.22 -17.75
C SER A 572 -36.46 15.73 -18.70
N ALA A 573 -36.02 16.60 -19.61
CA ALA A 573 -35.01 16.26 -20.61
C ALA A 573 -33.64 15.99 -19.97
N SER A 574 -33.25 16.78 -18.96
CA SER A 574 -32.00 16.60 -18.22
C SER A 574 -31.99 15.28 -17.44
N ARG A 575 -33.05 14.98 -16.67
CA ARG A 575 -33.17 13.73 -15.92
C ARG A 575 -33.13 12.50 -16.84
N ALA A 576 -33.77 12.57 -18.01
CA ALA A 576 -33.65 11.52 -19.02
C ALA A 576 -32.21 11.36 -19.51
N SER A 577 -31.51 12.45 -19.80
CA SER A 577 -30.10 12.41 -20.22
C SER A 577 -29.18 11.80 -19.15
N LEU A 578 -29.37 12.16 -17.88
CA LEU A 578 -28.61 11.59 -16.76
C LEU A 578 -28.84 10.09 -16.60
N LEU A 579 -30.09 9.63 -16.76
CA LEU A 579 -30.46 8.23 -16.58
C LEU A 579 -30.19 7.36 -17.82
N THR A 580 -30.03 7.92 -19.01
CA THR A 580 -29.79 7.16 -20.24
C THR A 580 -28.33 7.25 -20.72
N GLY A 581 -27.59 8.27 -20.30
CA GLY A 581 -26.28 8.58 -20.85
C GLY A 581 -26.32 9.08 -22.29
N LYS A 582 -27.46 9.69 -22.69
CA LYS A 582 -27.73 10.15 -24.06
C LYS A 582 -28.26 11.58 -24.08
N TYR A 583 -27.97 12.34 -25.12
CA TYR A 583 -28.50 13.68 -25.31
C TYR A 583 -30.04 13.63 -25.54
N PRO A 584 -30.80 14.71 -25.24
CA PRO A 584 -32.26 14.66 -25.29
C PRO A 584 -32.84 14.32 -26.68
N GLN A 585 -32.23 14.80 -27.76
CA GLN A 585 -32.57 14.41 -29.13
C GLN A 585 -32.35 12.91 -29.41
N SER A 586 -31.33 12.31 -28.80
CA SER A 586 -30.96 10.90 -28.99
C SER A 586 -31.82 9.96 -28.13
N ASN A 587 -32.26 10.41 -26.95
CA ASN A 587 -33.18 9.64 -26.09
C ASN A 587 -34.66 9.93 -26.37
N GLY A 588 -34.98 10.96 -27.15
CA GLY A 588 -36.32 11.33 -27.57
C GLY A 588 -37.15 12.15 -26.58
N LEU A 589 -36.63 12.44 -25.38
CA LEU A 589 -37.29 13.31 -24.38
C LEU A 589 -36.74 14.73 -24.44
N THR A 590 -37.20 15.52 -25.41
CA THR A 590 -36.69 16.87 -25.70
C THR A 590 -37.47 18.02 -25.05
N LYS A 591 -38.53 17.71 -24.29
CA LYS A 591 -39.46 18.70 -23.73
C LYS A 591 -39.86 18.44 -22.28
N LEU A 592 -40.38 19.46 -21.61
CA LEU A 592 -40.92 19.37 -20.26
C LEU A 592 -42.18 18.49 -20.22
N HIS A 593 -42.34 17.68 -19.16
CA HIS A 593 -43.49 16.79 -18.97
C HIS A 593 -43.73 15.77 -20.10
N GLY A 594 -42.71 15.49 -20.93
CA GLY A 594 -42.77 14.42 -21.91
C GLY A 594 -42.60 13.03 -21.29
N TYR A 595 -42.54 12.02 -22.16
CA TYR A 595 -42.31 10.63 -21.79
C TYR A 595 -40.99 10.17 -22.38
N LEU A 596 -40.13 9.55 -21.56
CA LEU A 596 -39.03 8.77 -22.12
C LEU A 596 -39.63 7.60 -22.94
N PRO A 597 -39.23 7.41 -24.21
CA PRO A 597 -39.68 6.28 -25.02
C PRO A 597 -39.36 4.92 -24.37
N GLU A 598 -40.21 3.93 -24.61
CA GLU A 598 -40.12 2.60 -23.96
C GLU A 598 -38.92 1.76 -24.41
N ASP A 599 -38.37 2.07 -25.58
CA ASP A 599 -37.18 1.42 -26.13
C ASP A 599 -35.88 1.93 -25.50
N GLN A 600 -35.92 3.02 -24.72
CA GLN A 600 -34.77 3.52 -24.00
C GLN A 600 -34.53 2.72 -22.73
N SER A 601 -33.28 2.32 -22.51
CA SER A 601 -32.85 1.70 -21.25
C SER A 601 -32.34 2.75 -20.28
N THR A 602 -32.93 2.82 -19.10
CA THR A 602 -32.42 3.62 -17.99
C THR A 602 -31.29 2.90 -17.26
N LEU A 603 -30.43 3.67 -16.59
CA LEU A 603 -29.41 3.20 -15.67
C LEU A 603 -29.98 2.25 -14.62
N GLY A 604 -31.21 2.50 -14.15
CA GLY A 604 -31.91 1.62 -13.22
C GLY A 604 -32.16 0.22 -13.79
N LEU A 605 -32.55 0.12 -15.07
CA LEU A 605 -32.72 -1.18 -15.74
C LEU A 605 -31.38 -1.90 -15.91
N LEU A 606 -30.38 -1.16 -16.38
CA LEU A 606 -29.06 -1.72 -16.68
C LEU A 606 -28.38 -2.25 -15.43
N LEU A 607 -28.41 -1.52 -14.31
CA LEU A 607 -27.87 -2.00 -13.03
C LEU A 607 -28.70 -3.15 -12.44
N ARG A 608 -30.03 -3.12 -12.58
CA ARG A 608 -30.89 -4.22 -12.13
C ARG A 608 -30.57 -5.54 -12.83
N ASN A 609 -30.27 -5.48 -14.14
CA ASN A 609 -29.86 -6.66 -14.91
C ASN A 609 -28.54 -7.28 -14.41
N GLU A 610 -27.69 -6.49 -13.75
CA GLU A 610 -26.46 -6.93 -13.09
C GLU A 610 -26.65 -7.30 -11.60
N GLY A 611 -27.90 -7.43 -11.16
CA GLY A 611 -28.23 -7.92 -9.82
C GLY A 611 -28.35 -6.84 -8.73
N TYR A 612 -28.28 -5.56 -9.09
CA TYR A 612 -28.54 -4.47 -8.14
C TYR A 612 -30.02 -4.38 -7.78
N TYR A 613 -30.29 -4.00 -6.54
CA TYR A 613 -31.58 -3.42 -6.17
C TYR A 613 -31.62 -1.95 -6.61
N THR A 614 -32.60 -1.55 -7.42
CA THR A 614 -32.69 -0.18 -7.95
C THR A 614 -33.94 0.55 -7.48
N ALA A 615 -33.75 1.75 -6.93
CA ALA A 615 -34.84 2.57 -6.42
C ALA A 615 -34.75 4.02 -6.89
N SER A 616 -35.88 4.60 -7.30
CA SER A 616 -36.02 6.04 -7.57
C SER A 616 -37.04 6.63 -6.60
N ILE A 617 -36.60 7.49 -5.69
CA ILE A 617 -37.44 8.06 -4.62
C ILE A 617 -37.46 9.58 -4.73
N GLY A 618 -38.65 10.17 -4.80
CA GLY A 618 -38.87 11.61 -4.93
C GLY A 618 -39.34 12.01 -6.33
N LYS A 619 -38.85 13.13 -6.88
CA LYS A 619 -39.30 13.66 -8.19
C LYS A 619 -38.85 12.78 -9.36
N TRP A 620 -39.81 12.12 -10.03
CA TRP A 620 -39.54 11.27 -11.20
C TRP A 620 -39.41 12.05 -12.53
N HIS A 621 -40.46 12.77 -12.91
CA HIS A 621 -40.54 13.73 -14.04
C HIS A 621 -40.08 13.29 -15.45
N ILE A 622 -39.97 11.99 -15.74
CA ILE A 622 -39.67 11.45 -17.10
C ILE A 622 -40.80 10.59 -17.71
N GLY A 623 -42.03 10.74 -17.20
CA GLY A 623 -43.23 10.06 -17.70
C GLY A 623 -43.39 8.62 -17.18
N SER A 624 -44.56 8.04 -17.39
CA SER A 624 -44.94 6.75 -16.78
C SER A 624 -44.40 5.49 -17.48
N ARG A 625 -43.90 5.64 -18.72
CA ARG A 625 -43.59 4.52 -19.62
C ARG A 625 -42.44 3.63 -19.14
N VAL A 626 -41.46 4.23 -18.46
CA VAL A 626 -40.24 3.54 -18.00
C VAL A 626 -40.20 3.30 -16.49
N VAL A 627 -41.32 3.50 -15.77
CA VAL A 627 -41.38 3.30 -14.31
C VAL A 627 -41.02 1.86 -13.90
N GLY A 628 -41.38 0.87 -14.71
CA GLY A 628 -41.06 -0.54 -14.47
C GLY A 628 -39.58 -0.92 -14.63
N GLN A 629 -38.72 0.04 -14.99
CA GLN A 629 -37.28 -0.16 -15.13
C GLN A 629 -36.51 -0.10 -13.81
N PHE A 630 -37.16 0.29 -12.71
CA PHE A 630 -36.62 0.24 -11.35
C PHE A 630 -37.38 -0.79 -10.51
N ASP A 631 -36.76 -1.35 -9.46
CA ASP A 631 -37.45 -2.22 -8.51
C ASP A 631 -38.46 -1.46 -7.65
N LYS A 632 -38.14 -0.21 -7.29
CA LYS A 632 -39.02 0.68 -6.52
C LYS A 632 -39.02 2.08 -7.13
N VAL A 633 -40.20 2.62 -7.40
CA VAL A 633 -40.37 4.04 -7.73
C VAL A 633 -41.39 4.65 -6.79
N VAL A 634 -41.00 5.73 -6.11
CA VAL A 634 -41.88 6.53 -5.25
C VAL A 634 -41.86 7.94 -5.79
N ASN A 635 -42.97 8.38 -6.38
CA ASN A 635 -43.10 9.74 -6.92
C ASN A 635 -43.75 10.65 -5.87
N GLU A 636 -42.95 11.42 -5.16
CA GLU A 636 -43.44 12.36 -4.15
C GLU A 636 -43.86 13.68 -4.81
N SER A 637 -45.10 14.11 -4.58
CA SER A 637 -45.66 15.35 -5.17
C SER A 637 -45.29 16.60 -4.38
N ASP A 638 -45.02 16.44 -3.09
CA ASP A 638 -44.90 17.53 -2.14
C ASP A 638 -43.43 17.82 -1.85
N SER A 639 -43.07 19.09 -1.72
CA SER A 639 -41.73 19.50 -1.28
C SER A 639 -41.53 19.10 0.20
N PRO A 640 -40.34 18.60 0.60
CA PRO A 640 -39.09 18.52 -0.16
C PRO A 640 -38.92 17.32 -1.12
N GLY A 641 -39.86 16.37 -1.15
CA GLY A 641 -39.74 15.16 -1.98
C GLY A 641 -38.68 14.16 -1.49
N SER A 642 -38.27 14.30 -0.22
CA SER A 642 -37.28 13.46 0.48
C SER A 642 -37.88 12.59 1.58
N GLN A 643 -39.21 12.63 1.75
CA GLN A 643 -39.89 12.06 2.91
C GLN A 643 -39.64 10.56 3.06
N GLN A 644 -39.55 9.83 1.94
CA GLN A 644 -39.32 8.38 1.93
C GLN A 644 -37.90 7.93 1.60
N TRP A 645 -36.91 8.84 1.54
CA TRP A 645 -35.52 8.47 1.25
C TRP A 645 -34.98 7.46 2.27
N LEU A 646 -35.07 7.80 3.57
CA LEU A 646 -34.51 6.96 4.62
C LEU A 646 -35.27 5.65 4.83
N SER A 647 -36.61 5.68 4.78
CA SER A 647 -37.41 4.44 4.89
C SER A 647 -37.11 3.49 3.74
N SER A 648 -37.02 4.00 2.52
CA SER A 648 -36.69 3.17 1.35
C SER A 648 -35.27 2.61 1.42
N LEU A 649 -34.29 3.38 1.90
CA LEU A 649 -32.97 2.85 2.19
C LEU A 649 -33.04 1.73 3.24
N ARG A 650 -33.80 1.92 4.34
CA ARG A 650 -33.88 0.90 5.41
C ARG A 650 -34.52 -0.41 4.95
N GLU A 651 -35.56 -0.32 4.13
CA GLU A 651 -36.40 -1.43 3.65
C GLU A 651 -35.78 -2.27 2.53
N ARG A 652 -34.69 -1.80 1.90
CA ARG A 652 -34.08 -2.49 0.77
C ARG A 652 -33.52 -3.89 1.15
N PRO A 653 -33.45 -4.83 0.19
CA PRO A 653 -32.73 -6.09 0.37
C PRO A 653 -31.27 -5.85 0.77
N ARG A 654 -30.80 -6.49 1.85
CA ARG A 654 -29.44 -6.29 2.41
C ARG A 654 -28.38 -7.19 1.79
N ASP A 655 -28.82 -8.20 1.05
CA ASP A 655 -28.00 -9.20 0.36
C ASP A 655 -27.61 -8.80 -1.07
N LYS A 656 -28.07 -7.64 -1.55
CA LYS A 656 -27.78 -7.11 -2.89
C LYS A 656 -27.02 -5.79 -2.83
N PRO A 657 -26.16 -5.50 -3.82
CA PRO A 657 -25.73 -4.12 -4.05
C PRO A 657 -26.94 -3.26 -4.45
N PHE A 658 -26.86 -1.96 -4.26
CA PHE A 658 -27.99 -1.07 -4.52
C PHE A 658 -27.62 0.19 -5.30
N PHE A 659 -28.58 0.67 -6.08
CA PHE A 659 -28.58 1.99 -6.70
C PHE A 659 -29.82 2.76 -6.27
N PHE A 660 -29.61 3.93 -5.67
CA PHE A 660 -30.68 4.85 -5.31
C PHE A 660 -30.54 6.15 -6.10
N TRP A 661 -31.60 6.50 -6.82
CA TRP A 661 -31.84 7.82 -7.39
C TRP A 661 -32.75 8.59 -6.43
N LEU A 662 -32.15 9.45 -5.60
CA LEU A 662 -32.83 10.25 -4.58
C LEU A 662 -33.06 11.65 -5.15
N ALA A 663 -34.27 11.90 -5.62
CA ALA A 663 -34.61 13.12 -6.35
C ALA A 663 -35.43 14.08 -5.51
N SER A 664 -34.81 15.15 -5.05
CA SER A 664 -35.52 16.18 -4.28
C SER A 664 -36.40 17.02 -5.20
N ARG A 665 -37.39 17.67 -4.60
CA ARG A 665 -38.08 18.83 -5.18
C ARG A 665 -37.47 20.14 -4.71
N ASP A 666 -36.63 20.14 -3.69
CA ASP A 666 -35.94 21.36 -3.29
C ASP A 666 -34.76 21.62 -4.22
N PRO A 667 -34.43 22.89 -4.51
CA PRO A 667 -35.18 24.13 -4.18
C PRO A 667 -36.10 24.62 -5.32
N HIS A 668 -37.02 23.79 -5.83
CA HIS A 668 -37.94 24.14 -6.92
C HIS A 668 -39.14 24.97 -6.42
N ARG A 669 -39.62 25.89 -7.25
CA ARG A 669 -40.80 26.73 -6.95
C ARG A 669 -42.11 25.91 -6.89
N PRO A 670 -43.13 26.32 -6.11
CA PRO A 670 -43.12 27.40 -5.13
C PRO A 670 -42.40 26.96 -3.84
N TRP A 671 -41.57 27.86 -3.30
CA TRP A 671 -40.82 27.57 -2.07
C TRP A 671 -41.71 27.65 -0.83
N GLN A 672 -41.63 26.63 0.00
CA GLN A 672 -42.46 26.46 1.20
C GLN A 672 -41.61 25.86 2.32
N LEU A 673 -41.06 26.74 3.16
CA LEU A 673 -40.52 26.35 4.46
C LEU A 673 -41.63 26.39 5.50
N LEU A 674 -41.83 25.26 6.16
CA LEU A 674 -42.74 25.08 7.26
C LEU A 674 -42.01 25.32 8.60
N PRO A 675 -42.70 25.79 9.65
CA PRO A 675 -42.10 25.91 10.99
C PRO A 675 -41.54 24.60 11.57
N THR A 676 -41.90 23.46 10.99
CA THR A 676 -41.43 22.12 11.38
C THR A 676 -40.20 21.67 10.61
N ASP A 677 -39.73 22.46 9.64
CA ASP A 677 -38.53 22.14 8.88
C ASP A 677 -37.27 22.27 9.73
N PRO A 678 -36.20 21.53 9.40
CA PRO A 678 -34.97 21.49 10.19
C PRO A 678 -34.09 22.73 10.03
N VAL A 679 -34.57 23.76 9.32
CA VAL A 679 -33.83 24.97 8.99
C VAL A 679 -34.69 26.20 9.25
N GLU A 680 -34.08 27.22 9.84
CA GLU A 680 -34.75 28.48 10.12
C GLU A 680 -34.89 29.34 8.85
N PRO A 681 -36.02 30.06 8.68
CA PRO A 681 -36.17 31.05 7.62
C PRO A 681 -35.07 32.12 7.67
N LEU A 682 -34.57 32.51 6.51
CA LEU A 682 -33.53 33.55 6.39
C LEU A 682 -34.16 34.95 6.45
N ASP A 683 -33.46 35.89 7.10
CA ASP A 683 -33.84 37.30 7.06
C ASP A 683 -33.60 37.86 5.65
N THR A 684 -34.66 38.42 5.06
CA THR A 684 -34.61 39.03 3.74
C THR A 684 -33.65 40.23 3.68
N ALA A 685 -33.45 40.95 4.79
CA ALA A 685 -32.54 42.09 4.84
C ALA A 685 -31.06 41.66 4.80
N SER A 686 -30.73 40.46 5.27
CA SER A 686 -29.35 39.94 5.30
C SER A 686 -28.91 39.24 4.02
N ILE A 687 -29.83 39.04 3.05
CA ILE A 687 -29.52 38.33 1.80
C ILE A 687 -28.41 39.05 1.02
N VAL A 688 -27.37 38.29 0.68
CA VAL A 688 -26.37 38.69 -0.31
C VAL A 688 -26.93 38.39 -1.69
N VAL A 689 -27.29 39.44 -2.43
CA VAL A 689 -27.84 39.33 -3.78
C VAL A 689 -26.70 39.00 -4.76
N PRO A 690 -26.84 37.94 -5.60
CA PRO A 690 -25.80 37.59 -6.57
C PRO A 690 -25.47 38.75 -7.53
N PRO A 691 -24.20 38.89 -7.99
CA PRO A 691 -23.83 39.91 -8.97
C PRO A 691 -24.73 39.87 -10.23
N GLY A 692 -25.09 41.04 -10.74
CA GLY A 692 -25.97 41.20 -11.90
C GLY A 692 -27.47 41.04 -11.62
N PHE A 693 -27.86 40.57 -10.42
CA PHE A 693 -29.27 40.50 -10.05
C PHE A 693 -29.81 41.88 -9.63
N VAL A 694 -31.10 42.10 -9.81
CA VAL A 694 -31.76 43.32 -9.34
C VAL A 694 -31.93 43.25 -7.83
N ASP A 695 -31.22 44.12 -7.10
CA ASP A 695 -31.32 44.21 -5.64
C ASP A 695 -32.59 44.98 -5.21
N GLY A 696 -33.70 44.25 -5.11
CA GLY A 696 -34.99 44.73 -4.64
C GLY A 696 -35.59 43.84 -3.55
N PRO A 697 -36.58 44.34 -2.78
CA PRO A 697 -37.23 43.58 -1.72
C PRO A 697 -37.92 42.30 -2.24
N GLY A 698 -38.42 42.31 -3.47
CA GLY A 698 -38.96 41.15 -4.16
C GLY A 698 -37.88 40.10 -4.40
N THR A 699 -36.77 40.47 -5.06
CA THR A 699 -35.63 39.58 -5.30
C THR A 699 -35.06 39.00 -4.01
N ARG A 700 -34.80 39.83 -2.99
CA ARG A 700 -34.29 39.38 -1.69
C ARG A 700 -35.21 38.37 -1.02
N LYS A 701 -36.53 38.60 -1.06
CA LYS A 701 -37.52 37.64 -0.54
C LYS A 701 -37.49 36.30 -1.28
N GLN A 702 -37.36 36.33 -2.60
CA GLN A 702 -37.29 35.12 -3.41
C GLN A 702 -36.00 34.33 -3.11
N LEU A 703 -34.85 35.01 -3.03
CA LEU A 703 -33.57 34.41 -2.65
C LEU A 703 -33.58 33.84 -1.23
N ALA A 704 -34.19 34.52 -0.25
CA ALA A 704 -34.31 34.01 1.12
C ALA A 704 -35.08 32.69 1.18
N ASN A 705 -36.20 32.60 0.47
CA ASN A 705 -36.99 31.38 0.41
C ASN A 705 -36.24 30.26 -0.31
N TYR A 706 -35.62 30.57 -1.44
CA TYR A 706 -34.80 29.65 -2.22
C TYR A 706 -33.65 29.07 -1.39
N TYR A 707 -32.84 29.92 -0.74
CA TYR A 707 -31.70 29.51 0.05
C TYR A 707 -32.09 28.70 1.30
N GLY A 708 -33.26 28.96 1.88
CA GLY A 708 -33.72 28.12 2.97
C GLY A 708 -34.05 26.69 2.51
N GLU A 709 -34.57 26.50 1.29
CA GLU A 709 -34.74 25.15 0.73
C GLU A 709 -33.42 24.50 0.31
N VAL A 710 -32.43 25.27 -0.17
CA VAL A 710 -31.06 24.76 -0.38
C VAL A 710 -30.48 24.20 0.93
N ARG A 711 -30.67 24.90 2.05
CA ARG A 711 -30.25 24.42 3.38
C ARG A 711 -31.03 23.17 3.82
N ARG A 712 -32.33 23.06 3.50
CA ARG A 712 -33.13 21.86 3.80
C ARG A 712 -32.66 20.66 2.97
N PHE A 713 -32.32 20.86 1.70
CA PHE A 713 -31.71 19.84 0.85
C PHE A 713 -30.37 19.36 1.40
N ASP A 714 -29.47 20.27 1.80
CA ASP A 714 -28.20 19.91 2.46
C ASP A 714 -28.41 19.07 3.72
N HIS A 715 -29.37 19.45 4.56
CA HIS A 715 -29.73 18.68 5.74
C HIS A 715 -30.18 17.25 5.40
N ASP A 716 -31.01 17.07 4.35
CA ASP A 716 -31.46 15.74 3.92
C ASP A 716 -30.33 14.90 3.31
N VAL A 717 -29.36 15.51 2.61
CA VAL A 717 -28.10 14.86 2.21
C VAL A 717 -27.39 14.31 3.45
N GLY A 718 -27.22 15.12 4.50
CA GLY A 718 -26.60 14.72 5.76
C GLY A 718 -27.28 13.53 6.43
N ARG A 719 -28.62 13.46 6.36
CA ARG A 719 -29.40 12.33 6.88
C ARG A 719 -29.14 11.03 6.11
N VAL A 720 -29.06 11.10 4.78
CA VAL A 720 -28.74 9.93 3.93
C VAL A 720 -27.34 9.41 4.26
N VAL A 721 -26.34 10.28 4.36
CA VAL A 721 -24.97 9.91 4.73
C VAL A 721 -24.93 9.27 6.12
N SER A 722 -25.63 9.85 7.08
CA SER A 722 -25.71 9.33 8.45
C SER A 722 -26.38 7.95 8.50
N GLU A 723 -27.42 7.73 7.71
CA GLU A 723 -28.08 6.43 7.60
C GLU A 723 -27.16 5.37 6.96
N LEU A 724 -26.45 5.69 5.88
CA LEU A 724 -25.49 4.78 5.24
C LEU A 724 -24.33 4.42 6.20
N ARG A 725 -23.85 5.40 6.98
CA ARG A 725 -22.85 5.19 8.03
C ARG A 725 -23.38 4.28 9.13
N ALA A 726 -24.58 4.55 9.64
CA ALA A 726 -25.21 3.74 10.69
C ALA A 726 -25.44 2.28 10.24
N GLN A 727 -25.66 2.06 8.95
CA GLN A 727 -25.80 0.73 8.36
C GLN A 727 -24.45 0.04 8.06
N GLY A 728 -23.31 0.71 8.26
CA GLY A 728 -21.98 0.16 8.00
C GLY A 728 -21.67 -0.05 6.51
N VAL A 729 -22.33 0.70 5.63
CA VAL A 729 -22.17 0.56 4.16
C VAL A 729 -21.60 1.81 3.49
N LEU A 730 -21.26 2.86 4.25
CA LEU A 730 -20.78 4.12 3.68
C LEU A 730 -19.50 3.94 2.85
N ASP A 731 -18.52 3.19 3.34
CA ASP A 731 -17.21 3.05 2.67
C ASP A 731 -17.33 2.37 1.30
N GLN A 732 -18.29 1.44 1.17
CA GLN A 732 -18.62 0.74 -0.07
C GLN A 732 -19.70 1.46 -0.91
N THR A 733 -20.07 2.71 -0.58
CA THR A 733 -21.11 3.46 -1.29
C THR A 733 -20.54 4.72 -1.91
N MET A 734 -20.61 4.83 -3.23
CA MET A 734 -20.36 6.07 -3.95
C MET A 734 -21.60 6.95 -3.88
N ILE A 735 -21.45 8.12 -3.26
CA ILE A 735 -22.46 9.16 -3.16
C ILE A 735 -22.14 10.24 -4.18
N VAL A 736 -23.11 10.59 -5.02
CA VAL A 736 -23.05 11.71 -5.95
C VAL A 736 -24.09 12.73 -5.55
N VAL A 737 -23.71 13.99 -5.37
CA VAL A 737 -24.64 15.11 -5.15
C VAL A 737 -24.59 16.04 -6.35
N MET A 738 -25.75 16.29 -6.97
CA MET A 738 -25.86 17.16 -8.13
C MET A 738 -27.24 17.84 -8.26
N ALA A 739 -27.45 18.63 -9.33
CA ALA A 739 -28.75 19.19 -9.69
C ALA A 739 -29.12 18.89 -11.16
N ASP A 740 -30.41 18.90 -11.50
CA ASP A 740 -30.90 18.62 -12.86
C ASP A 740 -30.87 19.83 -13.80
N ASN A 741 -30.78 21.05 -13.27
CA ASN A 741 -30.54 22.30 -13.99
C ASN A 741 -30.25 23.42 -12.98
N GLY A 742 -29.79 24.57 -13.49
CA GLY A 742 -29.57 25.75 -12.68
C GLY A 742 -30.84 26.31 -12.01
N ARG A 743 -30.62 27.26 -11.10
CA ARG A 743 -31.66 27.89 -10.27
C ARG A 743 -32.80 28.54 -11.06
N PRO A 744 -34.02 28.66 -10.51
CA PRO A 744 -35.18 29.17 -11.24
C PRO A 744 -35.25 30.71 -11.16
N PHE A 745 -34.18 31.35 -11.64
CA PHE A 745 -33.99 32.78 -11.77
C PHE A 745 -33.59 33.14 -13.20
N PHE A 746 -33.58 34.44 -13.53
CA PHE A 746 -33.19 34.95 -14.84
C PHE A 746 -31.86 34.37 -15.32
N ARG A 747 -31.77 34.05 -16.62
CA ARG A 747 -30.58 33.52 -17.32
C ARG A 747 -30.13 32.10 -16.92
N ALA A 748 -30.59 31.56 -15.80
CA ALA A 748 -30.24 30.23 -15.32
C ALA A 748 -31.13 29.15 -15.93
N LYS A 749 -32.14 28.63 -15.20
CA LYS A 749 -33.04 27.58 -15.70
C LYS A 749 -33.57 27.87 -17.10
N THR A 750 -33.56 26.85 -17.95
CA THR A 750 -33.82 26.87 -19.40
C THR A 750 -32.77 27.54 -20.29
N GLY A 751 -31.88 28.40 -19.77
CA GLY A 751 -30.80 28.98 -20.56
C GLY A 751 -29.65 28.00 -20.78
N LEU A 752 -29.07 28.00 -21.99
CA LEU A 752 -27.83 27.25 -22.29
C LEU A 752 -26.55 28.02 -21.91
N TYR A 753 -26.62 28.77 -20.82
CA TYR A 753 -25.48 29.43 -20.18
C TYR A 753 -24.96 28.57 -19.04
N ASP A 754 -23.72 28.80 -18.60
CA ASP A 754 -23.17 28.11 -17.43
C ASP A 754 -24.12 28.21 -16.21
N ALA A 755 -24.79 29.34 -16.01
CA ALA A 755 -25.79 29.50 -14.94
C ALA A 755 -26.97 28.49 -15.01
N GLY A 756 -27.30 27.97 -16.20
CA GLY A 756 -28.39 27.03 -16.45
C GLY A 756 -27.94 25.57 -16.60
N ILE A 757 -26.76 25.32 -17.17
CA ILE A 757 -26.26 23.96 -17.46
C ILE A 757 -25.09 23.51 -16.58
N ARG A 758 -24.34 24.41 -15.92
CA ARG A 758 -23.30 24.00 -14.96
C ARG A 758 -23.98 23.54 -13.67
N THR A 759 -23.80 22.27 -13.32
CA THR A 759 -24.42 21.66 -12.15
C THR A 759 -23.38 21.46 -11.05
N PRO A 760 -23.72 21.63 -9.75
CA PRO A 760 -22.85 21.14 -8.70
C PRO A 760 -22.61 19.64 -8.89
N PHE A 761 -21.37 19.19 -8.70
CA PHE A 761 -21.06 17.78 -8.81
C PHE A 761 -20.02 17.39 -7.75
N VAL A 762 -20.51 16.78 -6.68
CA VAL A 762 -19.70 16.28 -5.56
C VAL A 762 -19.78 14.77 -5.54
N VAL A 763 -18.63 14.10 -5.44
CA VAL A 763 -18.52 12.63 -5.37
C VAL A 763 -17.79 12.25 -4.09
N HIS A 764 -18.41 11.42 -3.26
CA HIS A 764 -17.80 10.91 -2.04
C HIS A 764 -17.89 9.38 -2.01
N TRP A 765 -16.74 8.72 -1.93
CA TRP A 765 -16.63 7.27 -1.92
C TRP A 765 -15.36 6.82 -1.17
N PRO A 766 -15.44 6.61 0.16
CA PRO A 766 -14.25 6.35 0.98
C PRO A 766 -13.45 5.12 0.56
N GLY A 767 -14.11 4.06 0.08
CA GLY A 767 -13.46 2.84 -0.38
C GLY A 767 -12.94 2.87 -1.82
N GLY A 768 -13.26 3.91 -2.61
CA GLY A 768 -12.88 3.97 -4.03
C GLY A 768 -12.12 5.22 -4.46
N ILE A 769 -12.10 6.27 -3.64
CA ILE A 769 -11.30 7.48 -3.86
C ILE A 769 -10.08 7.45 -2.93
N THR A 770 -8.88 7.45 -3.50
CA THR A 770 -7.61 7.42 -2.77
C THR A 770 -7.08 8.81 -2.44
N GLU A 771 -7.51 9.83 -3.20
CA GLU A 771 -7.06 11.21 -3.06
C GLU A 771 -8.24 12.18 -3.23
N ALA A 772 -8.66 12.79 -2.11
CA ALA A 772 -9.67 13.85 -2.10
C ALA A 772 -9.13 15.14 -2.75
N GLY A 773 -10.02 15.98 -3.27
CA GLY A 773 -9.64 17.27 -3.86
C GLY A 773 -10.59 17.76 -4.95
N HIS A 774 -10.11 18.73 -5.73
CA HIS A 774 -10.87 19.27 -6.86
C HIS A 774 -10.45 18.60 -8.17
N ARG A 775 -11.35 18.65 -9.16
CA ARG A 775 -11.14 18.18 -10.53
C ARG A 775 -11.66 19.25 -11.49
N ASP A 776 -10.83 19.71 -12.40
CA ASP A 776 -11.13 20.79 -13.34
C ASP A 776 -11.40 20.30 -14.78
N GLN A 777 -11.31 18.99 -15.03
CA GLN A 777 -11.65 18.42 -16.32
C GLN A 777 -13.12 18.64 -16.71
N LEU A 778 -13.35 18.71 -18.03
CA LEU A 778 -14.68 18.91 -18.60
C LEU A 778 -15.50 17.62 -18.61
N LEU A 779 -16.64 17.60 -17.92
CA LEU A 779 -17.58 16.48 -17.84
C LEU A 779 -18.98 16.87 -18.32
N SER A 780 -19.73 15.90 -18.83
CA SER A 780 -21.15 16.04 -19.15
C SER A 780 -22.03 15.18 -18.24
N GLY A 781 -23.25 15.62 -17.96
CA GLY A 781 -24.22 14.84 -17.19
C GLY A 781 -24.48 13.45 -17.79
N ILE A 782 -24.38 13.30 -19.11
CA ILE A 782 -24.53 11.99 -19.78
C ILE A 782 -23.42 10.99 -19.43
N ASP A 783 -22.34 11.43 -18.78
CA ASP A 783 -21.23 10.57 -18.35
C ASP A 783 -21.53 9.80 -17.07
N LEU A 784 -22.55 10.21 -16.33
CA LEU A 784 -22.92 9.57 -15.06
C LEU A 784 -23.28 8.10 -15.27
N ALA A 785 -24.20 7.82 -16.19
CA ALA A 785 -24.67 6.46 -16.47
C ALA A 785 -23.53 5.49 -16.87
N PRO A 786 -22.70 5.77 -17.90
CA PRO A 786 -21.60 4.87 -18.26
C PRO A 786 -20.54 4.74 -17.16
N THR A 787 -20.33 5.76 -16.32
CA THR A 787 -19.39 5.66 -15.20
C THR A 787 -19.87 4.69 -14.13
N LEU A 788 -21.14 4.78 -13.72
CA LEU A 788 -21.68 3.88 -12.70
C LEU A 788 -21.76 2.43 -13.21
N LEU A 789 -22.04 2.25 -14.50
CA LEU A 789 -22.05 0.92 -15.12
C LEU A 789 -20.64 0.30 -15.21
N ASP A 790 -19.62 1.09 -15.58
CA ASP A 790 -18.21 0.66 -15.57
C ASP A 790 -17.77 0.25 -14.16
N LEU A 791 -18.07 1.07 -13.14
CA LEU A 791 -17.78 0.76 -11.74
C LEU A 791 -18.54 -0.47 -11.22
N ALA A 792 -19.72 -0.73 -11.74
CA ALA A 792 -20.51 -1.94 -11.43
C ALA A 792 -19.94 -3.21 -12.07
N GLY A 793 -19.01 -3.10 -13.02
CA GLY A 793 -18.45 -4.24 -13.75
C GLY A 793 -19.33 -4.74 -14.89
N VAL A 794 -20.19 -3.89 -15.46
CA VAL A 794 -21.02 -4.24 -16.62
C VAL A 794 -20.12 -4.46 -17.83
N ASN A 795 -20.10 -5.67 -18.38
CA ASN A 795 -19.12 -6.08 -19.39
C ASN A 795 -19.41 -5.53 -20.81
N SER A 796 -20.65 -5.12 -21.08
CA SER A 796 -21.06 -4.55 -22.37
C SER A 796 -22.12 -3.47 -22.16
N LEU A 797 -21.74 -2.22 -22.44
CA LEU A 797 -22.68 -1.10 -22.50
C LEU A 797 -23.48 -1.17 -23.81
N PRO A 798 -24.73 -0.68 -23.84
CA PRO A 798 -25.43 -0.43 -25.10
C PRO A 798 -24.59 0.45 -26.04
N ASP A 799 -24.54 0.07 -27.33
CA ASP A 799 -23.73 0.76 -28.36
C ASP A 799 -24.18 2.21 -28.61
N ASP A 800 -25.37 2.59 -28.15
CA ASP A 800 -25.98 3.90 -28.33
C ASP A 800 -25.82 4.83 -27.11
N ILE A 801 -25.05 4.45 -26.08
CA ILE A 801 -24.63 5.39 -25.02
C ILE A 801 -23.63 6.39 -25.60
N GLU A 802 -23.90 7.67 -25.39
CA GLU A 802 -23.12 8.78 -25.94
C GLU A 802 -22.15 9.38 -24.91
N GLY A 803 -22.40 9.16 -23.61
CA GLY A 803 -21.50 9.53 -22.53
C GLY A 803 -20.26 8.65 -22.46
N ARG A 804 -19.27 9.08 -21.66
CA ARG A 804 -18.02 8.34 -21.45
C ARG A 804 -17.73 8.21 -19.96
N SER A 805 -17.28 7.03 -19.54
CA SER A 805 -16.90 6.81 -18.15
C SER A 805 -15.77 7.76 -17.71
N PHE A 806 -15.97 8.45 -16.59
CA PHE A 806 -14.94 9.26 -15.94
C PHE A 806 -14.24 8.51 -14.80
N ARG A 807 -14.36 7.18 -14.72
CA ARG A 807 -13.74 6.33 -13.68
C ARG A 807 -12.27 6.67 -13.42
N ALA A 808 -11.50 6.91 -14.48
CA ALA A 808 -10.08 7.25 -14.37
C ALA A 808 -9.84 8.49 -13.49
N SER A 809 -10.73 9.48 -13.54
CA SER A 809 -10.59 10.74 -12.80
C SER A 809 -10.79 10.64 -11.30
N LEU A 810 -11.36 9.55 -10.81
CA LEU A 810 -11.56 9.33 -9.38
C LEU A 810 -10.21 9.34 -8.65
N ASN A 811 -9.20 8.68 -9.24
CA ASN A 811 -7.87 8.50 -8.65
C ASN A 811 -6.73 9.01 -9.53
N ASN A 812 -7.03 9.79 -10.58
CA ASN A 812 -6.03 10.47 -11.39
C ASN A 812 -6.45 11.93 -11.63
N PRO A 813 -5.90 12.89 -10.85
CA PRO A 813 -6.25 14.29 -10.99
C PRO A 813 -5.85 14.90 -12.34
N THR A 814 -4.93 14.27 -13.08
CA THR A 814 -4.47 14.75 -14.40
C THR A 814 -5.26 14.15 -15.57
N SER A 815 -6.25 13.30 -15.31
CA SER A 815 -7.04 12.68 -16.38
C SER A 815 -7.85 13.73 -17.13
N THR A 816 -7.86 13.63 -18.46
CA THR A 816 -8.73 14.46 -19.31
C THR A 816 -9.69 13.58 -20.10
N LEU A 817 -10.99 13.77 -19.94
CA LEU A 817 -11.98 12.99 -20.68
C LEU A 817 -12.25 13.53 -22.09
N ARG A 818 -12.40 14.85 -22.24
CA ARG A 818 -12.77 15.52 -23.50
C ARG A 818 -12.34 16.99 -23.52
N ARG A 819 -12.40 17.61 -24.69
CA ARG A 819 -12.16 19.05 -24.90
C ARG A 819 -13.43 19.89 -24.94
N TYR A 820 -14.56 19.28 -25.29
CA TYR A 820 -15.83 19.97 -25.50
C TYR A 820 -16.98 19.17 -24.86
N VAL A 821 -17.97 19.89 -24.32
CA VAL A 821 -19.28 19.38 -23.95
C VAL A 821 -20.35 20.15 -24.70
N PHE A 822 -21.48 19.49 -24.94
CA PHE A 822 -22.56 20.02 -25.75
C PHE A 822 -23.85 20.08 -24.93
N ALA A 823 -24.69 21.06 -25.25
CA ALA A 823 -26.01 21.18 -24.66
C ALA A 823 -27.02 21.62 -25.72
N GLU A 824 -28.27 21.22 -25.52
CA GLU A 824 -29.38 21.60 -26.37
C GLU A 824 -30.64 21.98 -25.60
N ARG A 825 -31.45 22.81 -26.24
CA ARG A 825 -32.77 23.21 -25.74
C ARG A 825 -33.74 23.20 -26.90
N ASN A 826 -34.70 22.29 -26.89
CA ASN A 826 -35.70 22.19 -27.94
C ASN A 826 -36.99 22.91 -27.52
N GLU A 827 -37.64 22.42 -26.47
CA GLU A 827 -38.90 22.95 -25.93
C GLU A 827 -38.85 22.96 -24.39
N HIS A 828 -39.52 23.95 -23.78
CA HIS A 828 -39.87 23.89 -22.37
C HIS A 828 -41.36 24.17 -22.18
N ALA A 829 -41.76 25.44 -22.08
CA ALA A 829 -43.16 25.88 -22.14
C ALA A 829 -43.57 26.35 -23.55
N ARG A 830 -42.59 26.52 -24.44
CA ARG A 830 -42.73 26.87 -25.86
C ARG A 830 -41.45 26.44 -26.62
N PRO A 831 -41.44 26.50 -27.96
CA PRO A 831 -40.24 26.21 -28.77
C PRO A 831 -39.12 27.25 -28.56
N PHE A 832 -37.87 26.80 -28.46
CA PHE A 832 -36.67 27.67 -28.37
C PHE A 832 -35.57 27.29 -29.37
N HIS A 833 -35.33 26.00 -29.57
CA HIS A 833 -34.32 25.44 -30.47
C HIS A 833 -32.96 26.16 -30.43
N GLU A 834 -32.20 25.88 -29.36
CA GLU A 834 -30.85 26.39 -29.14
C GLU A 834 -29.85 25.23 -29.02
N ARG A 835 -28.60 25.48 -29.40
CA ARG A 835 -27.48 24.54 -29.32
C ARG A 835 -26.26 25.25 -28.77
N ALA A 836 -25.47 24.57 -27.93
CA ALA A 836 -24.28 25.15 -27.34
C ALA A 836 -23.14 24.13 -27.28
N VAL A 837 -21.91 24.64 -27.40
CA VAL A 837 -20.66 23.92 -27.13
C VAL A 837 -19.83 24.72 -26.15
N ARG A 838 -19.28 24.05 -25.15
CA ARG A 838 -18.48 24.61 -24.06
C ARG A 838 -17.11 23.91 -24.05
N SER A 839 -16.03 24.67 -24.13
CA SER A 839 -14.65 24.18 -23.92
C SER A 839 -14.21 24.48 -22.48
N LEU A 840 -12.91 24.53 -22.15
CA LEU A 840 -12.47 25.14 -20.88
C LEU A 840 -12.38 26.67 -20.98
N ASP A 841 -12.22 27.21 -22.19
CA ASP A 841 -11.90 28.62 -22.41
C ASP A 841 -13.10 29.45 -22.89
N TYR A 842 -14.10 28.81 -23.50
CA TYR A 842 -15.20 29.50 -24.16
C TYR A 842 -16.52 28.74 -24.07
N LEU A 843 -17.62 29.48 -24.24
CA LEU A 843 -18.97 29.00 -24.54
C LEU A 843 -19.40 29.60 -25.89
N TYR A 844 -19.81 28.75 -26.83
CA TYR A 844 -20.43 29.15 -28.09
C TYR A 844 -21.86 28.63 -28.14
N LYS A 845 -22.81 29.48 -28.50
CA LYS A 845 -24.25 29.19 -28.51
C LYS A 845 -24.90 29.71 -29.79
N GLU A 846 -25.76 28.88 -30.39
CA GLU A 846 -26.61 29.22 -31.52
C GLU A 846 -28.07 29.28 -31.07
N ASN A 847 -28.76 30.34 -31.46
CA ASN A 847 -30.17 30.58 -31.19
C ASN A 847 -30.92 30.67 -32.51
N GLN A 848 -31.75 29.67 -32.81
CA GLN A 848 -32.49 29.64 -34.06
C GLN A 848 -33.79 30.46 -34.01
N PHE A 849 -34.27 30.85 -32.82
CA PHE A 849 -35.45 31.71 -32.64
C PHE A 849 -35.07 33.04 -31.95
N PRO A 850 -34.39 33.97 -32.67
CA PRO A 850 -33.93 35.24 -32.11
C PRO A 850 -35.07 36.24 -31.82
N LEU A 851 -36.21 36.14 -32.50
CA LEU A 851 -37.30 37.15 -32.45
C LEU A 851 -38.21 37.06 -31.21
N HIS A 852 -37.77 36.36 -30.17
CA HIS A 852 -38.49 36.21 -28.91
C HIS A 852 -37.52 36.28 -27.74
N GLY A 853 -37.79 37.15 -26.75
CA GLY A 853 -37.00 37.22 -25.51
C GLY A 853 -37.12 35.94 -24.68
N ASP A 854 -36.14 35.62 -23.84
CA ASP A 854 -35.95 34.31 -23.18
C ASP A 854 -36.72 34.11 -21.85
N CYS A 855 -37.82 34.84 -21.63
CA CYS A 855 -38.67 34.62 -20.45
C CYS A 855 -39.46 33.32 -20.60
N ALA A 856 -38.92 32.18 -20.17
CA ALA A 856 -39.64 30.90 -20.16
C ALA A 856 -40.62 30.81 -18.97
N PRO A 857 -41.95 30.73 -19.22
CA PRO A 857 -42.93 30.47 -18.16
C PRO A 857 -42.63 29.14 -17.46
N GLY A 858 -42.66 29.13 -16.13
CA GLY A 858 -42.32 27.95 -15.32
C GLY A 858 -40.86 27.88 -14.88
N ALA A 859 -39.94 28.58 -15.56
CA ALA A 859 -38.59 28.84 -15.07
C ALA A 859 -38.54 30.12 -14.21
N ILE A 860 -39.29 31.14 -14.62
CA ILE A 860 -39.47 32.41 -13.91
C ILE A 860 -40.95 32.56 -13.52
N GLN A 861 -41.21 32.99 -12.29
CA GLN A 861 -42.58 33.24 -11.82
C GLN A 861 -43.09 34.59 -12.34
N THR A 862 -43.77 34.57 -13.48
CA THR A 862 -44.41 35.76 -14.06
C THR A 862 -45.41 36.37 -13.05
N GLY A 863 -45.33 37.68 -12.86
CA GLY A 863 -46.17 38.40 -11.88
C GLY A 863 -45.66 38.39 -10.44
N SER A 864 -44.49 37.78 -10.14
CA SER A 864 -43.83 37.94 -8.84
C SER A 864 -43.33 39.40 -8.62
N ALA A 865 -42.99 39.74 -7.38
CA ALA A 865 -42.39 41.04 -7.07
C ALA A 865 -41.01 41.20 -7.73
N GLU A 866 -40.18 40.14 -7.67
CA GLU A 866 -38.91 40.02 -8.38
C GLU A 866 -39.09 40.29 -9.89
N PHE A 867 -40.06 39.64 -10.55
CA PHE A 867 -40.30 39.86 -11.98
C PHE A 867 -40.64 41.31 -12.33
N ARG A 868 -41.43 41.99 -11.48
CA ARG A 868 -41.75 43.41 -11.66
C ARG A 868 -40.52 44.30 -11.46
N GLU A 869 -39.65 43.97 -10.51
CA GLU A 869 -38.40 44.70 -10.26
C GLU A 869 -37.44 44.57 -11.46
N TYR A 870 -37.28 43.37 -12.00
CA TYR A 870 -36.47 43.13 -13.21
C TYR A 870 -37.04 43.85 -14.44
N ARG A 871 -38.36 43.79 -14.64
CA ARG A 871 -39.02 44.52 -15.73
C ARG A 871 -38.83 46.02 -15.60
N ALA A 872 -39.00 46.58 -14.40
CA ALA A 872 -38.81 48.01 -14.15
C ALA A 872 -37.35 48.43 -14.36
N ALA A 873 -36.38 47.60 -13.94
CA ALA A 873 -34.97 47.84 -14.19
C ALA A 873 -34.64 47.83 -15.70
N TYR A 874 -35.21 46.89 -16.46
CA TYR A 874 -35.08 46.83 -17.92
C TYR A 874 -35.67 48.07 -18.60
N GLU A 875 -36.91 48.44 -18.27
CA GLU A 875 -37.58 49.62 -18.84
C GLU A 875 -36.86 50.94 -18.52
N GLN A 876 -36.08 50.97 -17.43
CA GLN A 876 -35.25 52.11 -17.03
C GLN A 876 -33.82 52.07 -17.61
N GLY A 877 -33.45 51.03 -18.37
CA GLY A 877 -32.09 50.83 -18.87
C GLY A 877 -31.05 50.59 -17.77
N LYS A 878 -31.48 50.06 -16.62
CA LYS A 878 -30.64 49.77 -15.43
C LYS A 878 -30.31 48.29 -15.25
N LEU A 879 -30.94 47.42 -16.03
CA LEU A 879 -30.62 46.00 -16.02
C LEU A 879 -29.27 45.78 -16.69
N ALA A 880 -28.44 44.90 -16.14
CA ALA A 880 -27.17 44.53 -16.76
C ALA A 880 -27.45 43.97 -18.18
N PRO A 881 -26.65 44.33 -19.22
CA PRO A 881 -26.91 43.89 -20.59
C PRO A 881 -27.04 42.37 -20.73
N GLU A 882 -26.30 41.59 -19.95
CA GLU A 882 -26.38 40.14 -19.94
C GLU A 882 -27.68 39.57 -19.33
N MET A 883 -28.47 40.37 -18.63
CA MET A 883 -29.73 39.95 -18.00
C MET A 883 -30.97 40.36 -18.80
N ASP A 884 -30.80 41.08 -19.91
CA ASP A 884 -31.91 41.65 -20.68
C ASP A 884 -32.63 40.65 -21.61
N ASP A 885 -32.01 39.50 -21.88
CA ASP A 885 -32.48 38.45 -22.80
C ASP A 885 -33.97 38.13 -22.63
N CYS A 886 -34.45 38.10 -21.38
CA CYS A 886 -35.84 37.81 -21.03
C CYS A 886 -36.83 38.80 -21.66
N PHE A 887 -36.46 40.08 -21.72
CA PHE A 887 -37.32 41.19 -22.15
C PHE A 887 -36.96 41.73 -23.54
N ALA A 888 -35.80 41.35 -24.08
CA ALA A 888 -35.34 41.75 -25.40
C ALA A 888 -36.36 41.35 -26.49
N ALA A 889 -36.63 42.26 -27.42
CA ALA A 889 -37.48 41.98 -28.58
C ALA A 889 -36.79 41.05 -29.59
N GLU A 890 -35.46 41.16 -29.68
CA GLU A 890 -34.59 40.32 -30.50
C GLU A 890 -33.33 39.96 -29.71
N ARG A 891 -32.94 38.68 -29.75
CA ARG A 891 -31.72 38.14 -29.14
C ARG A 891 -30.69 37.86 -30.22
N ALA A 892 -29.41 37.79 -29.84
CA ALA A 892 -28.36 37.37 -30.77
C ALA A 892 -28.62 35.95 -31.31
N THR A 893 -28.39 35.75 -32.61
CA THR A 893 -28.44 34.43 -33.25
C THR A 893 -27.23 33.58 -32.90
N VAL A 894 -26.10 34.21 -32.63
CA VAL A 894 -24.85 33.58 -32.22
C VAL A 894 -24.27 34.34 -31.03
N GLU A 895 -23.81 33.58 -30.05
CA GLU A 895 -23.10 34.10 -28.89
C GLU A 895 -21.78 33.37 -28.71
N LEU A 896 -20.71 34.12 -28.43
CA LEU A 896 -19.42 33.60 -28.00
C LEU A 896 -19.03 34.31 -26.71
N ARG A 897 -18.75 33.56 -25.65
CA ARG A 897 -18.38 34.13 -24.35
C ARG A 897 -17.10 33.47 -23.84
N ALA A 898 -16.15 34.29 -23.41
CA ALA A 898 -14.93 33.82 -22.77
C ALA A 898 -15.20 33.41 -21.32
N VAL A 899 -14.38 32.48 -20.83
CA VAL A 899 -14.42 31.99 -19.46
C VAL A 899 -13.57 32.86 -18.56
N ASP A 900 -14.13 33.23 -17.41
CA ASP A 900 -13.43 34.04 -16.42
C ASP A 900 -12.51 33.20 -15.51
N ALA A 901 -11.83 33.87 -14.58
CA ALA A 901 -10.94 33.22 -13.62
C ALA A 901 -11.66 32.26 -12.63
N ASN A 902 -13.00 32.31 -12.56
CA ASN A 902 -13.81 31.40 -11.75
C ASN A 902 -14.36 30.21 -12.56
N GLY A 903 -13.93 30.08 -13.82
CA GLY A 903 -14.38 29.01 -14.71
C GLY A 903 -15.77 29.23 -15.29
N VAL A 904 -16.33 30.45 -15.25
CA VAL A 904 -17.68 30.76 -15.72
C VAL A 904 -17.66 31.54 -17.04
N ALA A 905 -18.44 31.09 -18.02
CA ALA A 905 -18.68 31.82 -19.28
C ALA A 905 -19.83 32.84 -19.13
N GLY A 906 -19.56 33.97 -18.45
CA GLY A 906 -20.56 35.01 -18.14
C GLY A 906 -20.38 36.37 -18.81
N GLY A 907 -19.18 36.65 -19.36
CA GLY A 907 -18.80 37.96 -19.90
C GLY A 907 -19.55 38.40 -21.18
N PRO A 908 -19.21 39.55 -21.79
CA PRO A 908 -19.91 40.10 -22.96
C PRO A 908 -19.91 39.13 -24.15
N ASN A 909 -20.86 39.32 -25.08
CA ASN A 909 -20.89 38.55 -26.32
C ASN A 909 -19.76 39.03 -27.27
N LEU A 910 -18.85 38.12 -27.59
CA LEU A 910 -17.67 38.32 -28.44
C LEU A 910 -17.88 37.84 -29.89
N ALA A 911 -19.08 37.37 -30.25
CA ALA A 911 -19.33 36.74 -31.56
C ALA A 911 -19.06 37.67 -32.76
N GLU A 912 -19.24 38.98 -32.57
CA GLU A 912 -18.99 40.01 -33.59
C GLU A 912 -17.60 40.67 -33.47
N ASP A 913 -16.81 40.31 -32.46
CA ASP A 913 -15.46 40.84 -32.29
C ASP A 913 -14.50 40.14 -33.29
N PRO A 914 -13.86 40.89 -34.21
CA PRO A 914 -12.93 40.32 -35.18
C PRO A 914 -11.76 39.55 -34.56
N ALA A 915 -11.35 39.90 -33.34
CA ALA A 915 -10.26 39.22 -32.63
C ALA A 915 -10.59 37.76 -32.26
N TYR A 916 -11.88 37.43 -32.18
CA TYR A 916 -12.37 36.10 -31.78
C TYR A 916 -12.97 35.30 -32.94
N ARG A 917 -12.80 35.77 -34.18
CA ARG A 917 -13.35 35.12 -35.39
C ARG A 917 -12.93 33.65 -35.50
N ASP A 918 -11.65 33.36 -35.33
CA ASP A 918 -11.10 32.01 -35.48
C ASP A 918 -11.64 31.07 -34.38
N VAL A 919 -11.78 31.58 -33.15
CA VAL A 919 -12.39 30.84 -32.02
C VAL A 919 -13.85 30.54 -32.33
N ARG A 920 -14.61 31.54 -32.79
CA ARG A 920 -16.02 31.38 -33.17
C ARG A 920 -16.19 30.32 -34.27
N GLU A 921 -15.40 30.41 -35.34
CA GLU A 921 -15.47 29.47 -36.47
C GLU A 921 -15.08 28.04 -36.05
N SER A 922 -14.06 27.90 -35.18
CA SER A 922 -13.67 26.60 -34.62
C SER A 922 -14.79 25.99 -33.78
N MET A 923 -15.36 26.74 -32.84
CA MET A 923 -16.42 26.23 -31.96
C MET A 923 -17.71 25.92 -32.73
N ALA A 924 -18.08 26.76 -33.70
CA ALA A 924 -19.18 26.48 -34.61
C ALA A 924 -18.96 25.15 -35.37
N GLY A 925 -17.73 24.90 -35.83
CA GLY A 925 -17.35 23.65 -36.48
C GLY A 925 -17.52 22.42 -35.58
N GLU A 926 -17.11 22.50 -34.32
CA GLU A 926 -17.29 21.43 -33.33
C GLU A 926 -18.77 21.17 -33.03
N LEU A 927 -19.56 22.24 -32.87
CA LEU A 927 -21.00 22.14 -32.65
C LEU A 927 -21.69 21.46 -33.84
N ALA A 928 -21.35 21.85 -35.06
CA ALA A 928 -21.92 21.25 -36.28
C ALA A 928 -21.57 19.75 -36.41
N GLN A 929 -20.34 19.36 -36.06
CA GLN A 929 -19.93 17.95 -36.06
C GLN A 929 -20.73 17.13 -35.04
N TRP A 930 -20.90 17.64 -33.82
CA TRP A 930 -21.72 16.99 -32.81
C TRP A 930 -23.19 16.88 -33.24
N ARG A 931 -23.78 17.96 -33.78
CA ARG A 931 -25.16 17.95 -34.32
C ARG A 931 -25.35 16.84 -35.36
N LYS A 932 -24.36 16.65 -36.25
CA LYS A 932 -24.39 15.55 -37.22
C LYS A 932 -24.31 14.17 -36.56
N ALA A 933 -23.45 14.01 -35.55
CA ALA A 933 -23.23 12.73 -34.87
C ALA A 933 -24.49 12.22 -34.14
N VAL A 934 -25.21 13.12 -33.49
CA VAL A 934 -26.45 12.84 -32.74
C VAL A 934 -27.71 12.85 -33.62
N GLY A 935 -27.57 13.02 -34.94
CA GLY A 935 -28.69 13.05 -35.88
C GLY A 935 -29.62 14.25 -35.68
N ASP A 936 -29.11 15.37 -35.15
CA ASP A 936 -29.87 16.62 -34.97
C ASP A 936 -30.31 17.17 -36.33
N ARG A 937 -31.63 17.30 -36.53
CA ARG A 937 -32.20 17.81 -37.77
C ARG A 937 -32.44 19.31 -37.65
N ASP A 938 -32.17 20.06 -38.72
CA ASP A 938 -32.52 21.48 -38.77
C ASP A 938 -34.03 21.65 -38.54
N TYR A 939 -34.38 22.37 -37.49
CA TYR A 939 -35.75 22.75 -37.22
C TYR A 939 -36.06 23.98 -38.06
N GLN A 940 -37.03 23.90 -38.98
CA GLN A 940 -37.48 25.09 -39.67
C GLN A 940 -38.22 25.99 -38.66
N PRO A 941 -37.78 27.25 -38.46
CA PRO A 941 -38.46 28.15 -37.55
C PRO A 941 -39.93 28.26 -37.96
N PRO A 942 -40.88 28.30 -37.00
CA PRO A 942 -42.27 28.58 -37.33
C PRO A 942 -42.26 29.94 -38.04
N THR A 943 -42.70 29.99 -39.29
CA THR A 943 -42.89 31.27 -39.97
C THR A 943 -43.95 32.03 -39.17
N LEU A 944 -43.60 33.25 -38.76
CA LEU A 944 -44.46 34.19 -38.04
C LEU A 944 -45.74 34.45 -38.83
N ALA A 945 -46.77 33.59 -38.69
CA ALA A 945 -48.11 33.87 -39.20
C ALA A 945 -49.26 32.98 -38.67
N THR A 946 -49.08 31.72 -38.22
CA THR A 946 -50.30 30.87 -38.09
C THR A 946 -50.51 30.01 -36.83
N ASP A 947 -49.54 29.74 -35.96
CA ASP A 947 -49.77 28.76 -34.87
C ASP A 947 -49.50 29.28 -33.45
N LEU A 948 -49.97 30.49 -33.14
CA LEU A 948 -50.19 30.95 -31.76
C LEU A 948 -51.68 31.26 -31.55
N GLN A 949 -52.49 30.19 -31.45
CA GLN A 949 -53.79 30.17 -30.78
C GLN A 949 -53.80 29.09 -29.70
#